data_AF-A0A0D3LM41-F1
#
_entry.id   AF-A0A0D3LM41-F1
#
_cell.length_a   1.000
_cell.length_b   1.000
_cell.length_c   1.000
_cell.angle_alpha   90.00
_cell.angle_beta   90.00
_cell.angle_gamma   90.00
#
_symmetry.space_group_name_H-M   'P 1'
#
loop_
_entity.id
_entity.type
_entity.pdbx_description
1 polymer ?
#
loop_
_entity_poly.entity_id
_entity_poly.type
_entity_poly.pdbx_seq_one_letter_code
_entity_poly.pdbx_strand_id
1 'polypeptide(L)'
;MQIIKDASLFFREGNSDKVYELELQQAGTGEYVVNFRYGRRGTALREGTKTIFPVSLAEAERVYEKLLKEKTDKGYQHTGSASHGLQPPLKATAAAAQEQEDKILEYLQIASRGRWQDDHWKLSRLVWRTGELKLVGAEPYLVNLPRQKDEFFNYALAWALGRCANITATDKLMELRRSTDPKVARIATVALSKIGTPAAQQALDDELMGRLPASLREALRNNNAETLQEGLHELLYELQSRQPDFLFTIYLLSRKYPFVSAVLLQVLATLPFRPPYFQQIRYLLKAGELLEDSSVWGLINARIDKNKGFFKRSRWDGGALVEGEYIRKIEDELKREDSRAAYSDKTRRYLQKRALRLLTRMGEAKDRSFTPFARDLLLQYTDADNRGPSQTYTYDYDPLTRRSTLVTHHFPAFSEYPLLNLLLYRNSRRFEMTANSLKLRYRPPHQPSETTAAQRGVAQPGAAQRGAAQREEAFPALWDNAPQDLVILLQQNRCQPVNAFAVKAFRANPYYREFSTPVLIFDLLNKPYPESNALGMEIAREGYDPANPDVELLFALLDCNLLEAQALGISWLQAARRKILQEKENVVRLLLAKQPAVGQWTKDNVSPNLFHSTMAKGVTEEVLELLPLMVPPDAEPASANPWVAQVGELLLLLFPEAVKEASLPHVQLLLSHPLEAMQALGVKILLRHRTRAEELPAGMFETLLTSPYASVRASGVDLFGRLTNYILYERREVLVSFCLSIHPEVRQQVIPIVAKLVQYRSGFGSELLLLLLPLFWQKENHEGIHADLLALFQESLLPYFKEIPEDKIWKLIEARFRTAHLLGSQLLHQHVALEKVPLERIAGLANHELLELRQLAWRYFEAHVPQARYEREATLKLLDAPWDDSWLFTKQYLETHFRTEDWTPALLVSICDHKREEVQQWGLRLINKHFQEEDGADYMLKLSQHPNTGLQLYVTNYLRHYAAGHPERISGLHYYFVAVLSQVNSGRVAKERVFDFLQQEALASEEVARGVVPLISRISATIAIHDKARCLLLLAQLKKQYPELDSAITIKEPKTV
;
A
#
# COMPACT_ATOMS: atom_id res chain seq x y z
N MET A 1 30.02 -24.17 60.49
CA MET A 1 31.48 -24.02 60.44
C MET A 1 31.80 -22.55 60.37
N GLN A 2 32.50 -22.01 61.36
CA GLN A 2 32.88 -20.59 61.42
C GLN A 2 34.36 -20.47 61.05
N ILE A 3 34.72 -19.60 60.10
CA ILE A 3 36.12 -19.29 59.80
C ILE A 3 36.67 -18.47 60.96
N ILE A 4 37.76 -18.93 61.55
CA ILE A 4 38.43 -18.30 62.69
C ILE A 4 39.61 -17.45 62.21
N LYS A 5 40.37 -17.95 61.23
CA LYS A 5 41.47 -17.23 60.56
C LYS A 5 41.55 -17.66 59.11
N ASP A 6 41.79 -16.72 58.20
CA ASP A 6 42.02 -17.00 56.79
C ASP A 6 43.15 -16.12 56.25
N ALA A 7 43.92 -16.67 55.30
CA ALA A 7 44.99 -15.99 54.63
C ALA A 7 45.01 -16.39 53.16
N SER A 8 44.94 -15.39 52.30
CA SER A 8 45.16 -15.56 50.86
C SER A 8 46.56 -15.07 50.51
N LEU A 9 47.31 -15.94 49.85
CA LEU A 9 48.68 -15.70 49.43
C LEU A 9 48.78 -15.82 47.91
N PHE A 10 49.64 -15.02 47.30
CA PHE A 10 49.96 -15.15 45.88
C PHE A 10 51.47 -15.21 45.64
N PHE A 11 51.87 -15.96 44.62
CA PHE A 11 53.24 -16.08 44.16
C PHE A 11 53.29 -15.77 42.66
N ARG A 12 54.10 -14.78 42.28
CA ARG A 12 54.24 -14.36 40.89
C ARG A 12 55.72 -14.22 40.53
N GLU A 13 56.23 -15.19 39.77
CA GLU A 13 57.59 -15.17 39.24
C GLU A 13 57.59 -15.82 37.84
N GLY A 14 58.07 -15.09 36.83
CA GLY A 14 58.01 -15.50 35.42
C GLY A 14 56.60 -15.84 34.93
N ASN A 15 56.43 -17.02 34.33
CA ASN A 15 55.13 -17.54 33.86
C ASN A 15 54.27 -18.18 34.96
N SER A 16 54.76 -18.26 36.20
CA SER A 16 54.03 -18.81 37.35
C SER A 16 53.21 -17.72 38.03
N ASP A 17 51.89 -17.90 38.04
CA ASP A 17 50.94 -17.02 38.76
C ASP A 17 50.03 -17.89 39.64
N LYS A 18 50.48 -18.16 40.87
CA LYS A 18 49.85 -19.13 41.77
C LYS A 18 49.17 -18.41 42.93
N VAL A 19 48.00 -18.90 43.32
CA VAL A 19 47.29 -18.50 44.54
C VAL A 19 47.28 -19.67 45.50
N TYR A 20 47.44 -19.38 46.79
CA TYR A 20 47.35 -20.33 47.88
C TYR A 20 46.52 -19.69 48.99
N GLU A 21 45.34 -20.25 49.25
CA GLU A 21 44.43 -19.77 50.30
C GLU A 21 44.47 -20.77 51.45
N LEU A 22 44.46 -20.25 52.69
CA LEU A 22 44.54 -20.99 53.92
C LEU A 22 43.39 -20.58 54.83
N GLU A 23 42.65 -21.52 55.40
CA GLU A 23 41.51 -21.25 56.28
C GLU A 23 41.57 -22.16 57.51
N LEU A 24 41.52 -21.58 58.71
CA LEU A 24 41.26 -22.27 59.98
C LEU A 24 39.77 -22.14 60.27
N GLN A 25 39.06 -23.27 60.33
CA GLN A 25 37.62 -23.33 60.52
C GLN A 25 37.26 -24.12 61.78
N GLN A 26 36.23 -23.66 62.50
CA GLN A 26 35.63 -24.41 63.60
C GLN A 26 34.65 -25.45 63.04
N ALA A 27 34.94 -26.73 63.26
CA ALA A 27 34.13 -27.87 62.82
C ALA A 27 33.10 -28.31 63.89
N GLY A 28 33.37 -28.03 65.17
CA GLY A 28 32.51 -28.36 66.31
C GLY A 28 32.91 -27.58 67.58
N THR A 29 32.22 -27.81 68.70
CA THR A 29 32.54 -27.13 69.98
C THR A 29 33.91 -27.59 70.50
N GLY A 30 34.94 -26.75 70.35
CA GLY A 30 36.33 -27.09 70.70
C GLY A 30 37.14 -27.79 69.61
N GLU A 31 36.57 -28.02 68.42
CA GLU A 31 37.15 -28.77 67.31
C GLU A 31 37.42 -27.89 66.08
N TYR A 32 38.66 -27.89 65.57
CA TYR A 32 39.10 -27.00 64.50
C TYR A 32 39.86 -27.74 63.40
N VAL A 33 39.72 -27.27 62.16
CA VAL A 33 40.33 -27.85 60.96
C VAL A 33 41.04 -26.77 60.15
N VAL A 34 42.23 -27.05 59.63
CA VAL A 34 42.99 -26.15 58.75
C VAL A 34 42.93 -26.65 57.30
N ASN A 35 42.19 -25.93 56.48
CA ASN A 35 42.00 -26.20 55.05
C ASN A 35 42.88 -25.29 54.20
N PHE A 36 43.22 -25.75 53.00
CA PHE A 36 43.95 -24.96 52.03
C PHE A 36 43.46 -25.22 50.62
N ARG A 37 43.56 -24.22 49.75
CA ARG A 37 43.31 -24.38 48.32
C ARG A 37 44.37 -23.68 47.49
N TYR A 38 44.83 -24.32 46.42
CA TYR A 38 45.93 -23.81 45.63
C TYR A 38 45.79 -24.09 44.14
N GLY A 39 46.32 -23.20 43.32
CA GLY A 39 46.20 -23.30 41.87
C GLY A 39 46.68 -22.05 41.17
N ARG A 40 46.50 -22.00 39.85
CA ARG A 40 46.81 -20.79 39.08
C ARG A 40 45.72 -19.75 39.33
N ARG A 41 46.08 -18.48 39.52
CA ARG A 41 45.11 -17.40 39.76
C ARG A 41 44.07 -17.36 38.63
N GLY A 42 42.78 -17.38 38.99
CA GLY A 42 41.67 -17.38 38.02
C GLY A 42 41.32 -18.75 37.41
N THR A 43 41.86 -19.86 37.94
CA THR A 43 41.46 -21.24 37.60
C THR A 43 40.79 -21.91 38.80
N ALA A 44 40.11 -23.05 38.58
CA ALA A 44 39.60 -23.86 39.69
C ALA A 44 40.77 -24.32 40.59
N LEU A 45 40.73 -23.93 41.87
CA LEU A 45 41.77 -24.26 42.84
C LEU A 45 41.60 -25.70 43.31
N ARG A 46 42.72 -26.40 43.54
CA ARG A 46 42.71 -27.73 44.15
C ARG A 46 42.66 -27.57 45.66
N GLU A 47 41.67 -28.20 46.28
CA GLU A 47 41.43 -28.12 47.72
C GLU A 47 42.07 -29.31 48.45
N GLY A 48 42.50 -29.07 49.69
CA GLY A 48 43.01 -30.09 50.59
C GLY A 48 42.92 -29.65 52.05
N THR A 49 43.05 -30.59 52.98
CA THR A 49 43.09 -30.31 54.41
C THR A 49 44.41 -30.75 55.01
N LYS A 50 44.95 -29.98 55.97
CA LYS A 50 46.19 -30.34 56.69
C LYS A 50 45.93 -31.09 57.99
N THR A 51 44.73 -30.96 58.55
CA THR A 51 44.29 -31.66 59.75
C THR A 51 43.19 -32.62 59.34
N ILE A 52 43.54 -33.87 59.05
CA ILE A 52 42.61 -34.90 58.56
C ILE A 52 41.51 -35.20 59.60
N PHE A 53 41.80 -34.99 60.88
CA PHE A 53 40.86 -35.01 61.99
C PHE A 53 40.83 -33.64 62.69
N PRO A 54 39.70 -33.20 63.27
CA PRO A 54 39.63 -31.94 64.02
C PRO A 54 40.56 -31.95 65.23
N VAL A 55 41.25 -30.83 65.46
CA VAL A 55 42.21 -30.64 66.56
C VAL A 55 41.80 -29.48 67.48
N SER A 56 42.48 -29.33 68.61
CA SER A 56 42.24 -28.18 69.52
C SER A 56 42.62 -26.84 68.85
N LEU A 57 42.05 -25.73 69.31
CA LEU A 57 42.33 -24.39 68.74
C LEU A 57 43.82 -24.07 68.73
N ALA A 58 44.52 -24.31 69.85
CA ALA A 58 45.94 -24.03 69.99
C ALA A 58 46.81 -24.85 69.01
N GLU A 59 46.37 -26.07 68.69
CA GLU A 59 47.05 -26.93 67.73
C GLU A 59 46.74 -26.54 66.27
N ALA A 60 45.48 -26.21 65.97
CA ALA A 60 45.08 -25.68 64.67
C ALA A 60 45.80 -24.36 64.34
N GLU A 61 45.94 -23.45 65.31
CA GLU A 61 46.67 -22.19 65.13
C GLU A 61 48.16 -22.43 64.85
N ARG A 62 48.81 -23.37 65.56
CA ARG A 62 50.21 -23.74 65.25
C ARG A 62 50.36 -24.31 63.84
N VAL A 63 49.44 -25.15 63.40
CA VAL A 63 49.47 -25.74 62.04
C VAL A 63 49.24 -24.65 60.98
N TYR A 64 48.31 -23.74 61.23
CA TYR A 64 48.00 -22.61 60.36
C TYR A 64 49.21 -21.67 60.20
N GLU A 65 49.81 -21.22 61.30
CA GLU A 65 50.98 -20.33 61.29
C GLU A 65 52.20 -20.99 60.63
N LYS A 66 52.42 -22.29 60.89
CA LYS A 66 53.49 -23.06 60.26
C LYS A 66 53.33 -23.11 58.74
N LEU A 67 52.10 -23.34 58.25
CA LEU A 67 51.85 -23.41 56.80
C LEU A 67 51.94 -22.03 56.15
N LEU A 68 51.47 -20.99 56.83
CA LEU A 68 51.58 -19.60 56.40
C LEU A 68 53.05 -19.20 56.21
N LYS A 69 53.88 -19.46 57.23
CA LYS A 69 55.31 -19.19 57.21
C LYS A 69 56.04 -19.97 56.10
N GLU A 70 55.73 -21.26 55.94
CA GLU A 70 56.31 -22.10 54.89
C GLU A 70 56.05 -21.54 53.47
N LYS A 71 54.88 -20.91 53.24
CA LYS A 71 54.55 -20.33 51.94
C LYS A 71 55.17 -18.96 51.74
N THR A 72 55.20 -18.11 52.77
CA THR A 72 55.92 -16.83 52.69
C THR A 72 57.43 -17.02 52.47
N ASP A 73 58.06 -18.02 53.11
CA ASP A 73 59.47 -18.35 52.89
C ASP A 73 59.74 -18.85 51.45
N LYS A 74 58.72 -19.41 50.79
CA LYS A 74 58.75 -19.82 49.37
C LYS A 74 58.38 -18.68 48.40
N GLY A 75 58.38 -17.44 48.88
CA GLY A 75 58.17 -16.22 48.09
C GLY A 75 56.70 -15.82 47.89
N TYR A 76 55.74 -16.46 48.55
CA TYR A 76 54.34 -16.05 48.48
C TYR A 76 54.09 -14.80 49.34
N GLN A 77 53.24 -13.88 48.88
CA GLN A 77 52.94 -12.61 49.54
C GLN A 77 51.46 -12.53 49.95
N HIS A 78 51.16 -11.94 51.10
CA HIS A 78 49.80 -11.76 51.62
C HIS A 78 48.98 -10.78 50.77
N THR A 79 47.73 -11.14 50.47
CA THR A 79 46.72 -10.16 50.03
C THR A 79 46.09 -9.51 51.26
N GLY A 80 46.38 -8.22 51.51
CA GLY A 80 45.79 -7.47 52.61
C GLY A 80 44.31 -7.18 52.39
N SER A 81 43.48 -7.56 53.37
CA SER A 81 42.06 -7.24 53.43
C SER A 81 41.84 -5.79 53.87
N ALA A 82 41.22 -4.99 53.00
CA ALA A 82 40.49 -3.79 53.39
C ALA A 82 39.25 -3.68 52.51
N SER A 83 38.09 -3.77 53.16
CA SER A 83 36.77 -3.46 52.64
C SER A 83 36.73 -2.00 52.19
N HIS A 84 36.66 -1.76 50.88
CA HIS A 84 36.17 -0.50 50.31
C HIS A 84 35.27 -0.83 49.12
N GLY A 85 34.14 -0.10 49.06
CA GLY A 85 33.16 -0.22 47.99
C GLY A 85 33.82 -0.14 46.62
N LEU A 86 33.18 -0.81 45.66
CA LEU A 86 33.54 -0.81 44.24
C LEU A 86 33.64 0.62 43.69
N GLN A 87 34.77 1.26 43.92
CA GLN A 87 35.35 2.20 42.99
C GLN A 87 36.16 1.38 41.97
N PRO A 88 36.04 1.70 40.67
CA PRO A 88 36.76 1.00 39.62
C PRO A 88 38.27 1.23 39.79
N PRO A 89 39.16 0.25 39.50
CA PRO A 89 40.53 0.62 39.25
C PRO A 89 40.51 1.40 37.93
N LEU A 90 41.08 2.60 37.94
CA LEU A 90 42.13 3.04 37.01
C LEU A 90 42.30 4.57 37.13
N LYS A 91 42.96 5.01 38.21
CA LYS A 91 44.09 5.93 38.04
C LYS A 91 45.31 5.09 37.66
N ALA A 92 45.30 4.48 36.48
CA ALA A 92 46.54 4.39 35.72
C ALA A 92 46.67 5.76 35.06
N THR A 93 47.54 6.58 35.64
CA THR A 93 47.87 7.92 35.17
C THR A 93 48.36 7.86 33.72
N ALA A 94 48.27 8.98 32.99
CA ALA A 94 48.91 9.14 31.68
C ALA A 94 50.37 8.64 31.68
N ALA A 95 51.06 8.73 32.82
CA ALA A 95 52.40 8.17 33.03
C ALA A 95 52.53 6.66 32.78
N ALA A 96 51.54 5.82 33.15
CA ALA A 96 51.62 4.37 32.94
C ALA A 96 51.33 3.97 31.48
N ALA A 97 50.48 4.74 30.79
CA ALA A 97 50.28 4.59 29.35
C ALA A 97 51.54 5.03 28.58
N GLN A 98 52.13 6.17 28.98
CA GLN A 98 53.38 6.66 28.42
C GLN A 98 54.54 5.67 28.61
N GLU A 99 54.68 5.10 29.82
CA GLU A 99 55.70 4.08 30.10
C GLU A 99 55.55 2.82 29.22
N GLN A 100 54.30 2.44 28.92
CA GLN A 100 54.03 1.33 27.99
C GLN A 100 54.41 1.69 26.55
N GLU A 101 54.09 2.90 26.09
CA GLU A 101 54.47 3.38 24.76
C GLU A 101 55.99 3.43 24.59
N ASP A 102 56.69 4.02 25.57
CA ASP A 102 58.14 4.16 25.58
C ASP A 102 58.83 2.79 25.50
N LYS A 103 58.35 1.80 26.27
CA LYS A 103 58.84 0.41 26.21
C LYS A 103 58.60 -0.24 24.84
N ILE A 104 57.45 0.00 24.22
CA ILE A 104 57.17 -0.54 22.87
C ILE A 104 58.13 0.07 21.84
N LEU A 105 58.39 1.38 21.93
CA LEU A 105 59.33 2.07 21.05
C LEU A 105 60.76 1.58 21.25
N GLU A 106 61.19 1.36 22.50
CA GLU A 106 62.50 0.78 22.82
C GLU A 106 62.68 -0.60 22.18
N TYR A 107 61.69 -1.49 22.34
CA TYR A 107 61.74 -2.82 21.72
C TYR A 107 61.76 -2.77 20.19
N LEU A 108 61.02 -1.84 19.58
CA LEU A 108 61.06 -1.63 18.13
C LEU A 108 62.41 -1.11 17.66
N GLN A 109 63.05 -0.22 18.42
CA GLN A 109 64.39 0.28 18.13
C GLN A 109 65.45 -0.84 18.21
N ILE A 110 65.34 -1.75 19.18
CA ILE A 110 66.18 -2.95 19.27
C ILE A 110 65.97 -3.83 18.04
N ALA A 111 64.71 -4.06 17.65
CA ALA A 111 64.37 -4.89 16.50
C ALA A 111 64.83 -4.28 15.16
N SER A 112 64.69 -2.97 14.97
CA SER A 112 65.12 -2.28 13.74
C SER A 112 66.64 -2.31 13.54
N ARG A 113 67.41 -2.57 14.60
CA ARG A 113 68.87 -2.79 14.56
C ARG A 113 69.27 -4.26 14.38
N GLY A 114 68.31 -5.15 14.14
CA GLY A 114 68.54 -6.58 13.95
C GLY A 114 68.91 -7.36 15.22
N ARG A 115 68.65 -6.80 16.40
CA ARG A 115 69.03 -7.40 17.70
C ARG A 115 67.86 -8.08 18.45
N TRP A 116 66.74 -8.31 17.77
CA TRP A 116 65.55 -8.91 18.38
C TRP A 116 65.74 -10.41 18.68
N GLN A 117 65.31 -10.86 19.86
CA GLN A 117 65.26 -12.26 20.27
C GLN A 117 63.83 -12.62 20.72
N ASP A 118 63.32 -13.78 20.31
CA ASP A 118 61.92 -14.19 20.45
C ASP A 118 61.58 -14.81 21.84
N ASP A 119 62.29 -14.39 22.88
CA ASP A 119 62.36 -15.11 24.17
C ASP A 119 61.11 -14.91 25.05
N HIS A 120 60.33 -13.85 24.78
CA HIS A 120 59.16 -13.47 25.57
C HIS A 120 57.86 -13.39 24.75
N TRP A 121 57.90 -12.76 23.57
CA TRP A 121 56.80 -12.70 22.61
C TRP A 121 57.32 -12.53 21.18
N LYS A 122 56.55 -12.98 20.17
CA LYS A 122 56.95 -12.84 18.76
C LYS A 122 56.99 -11.37 18.33
N LEU A 123 57.98 -10.98 17.52
CA LEU A 123 58.08 -9.62 16.96
C LEU A 123 56.79 -9.19 16.22
N SER A 124 56.13 -10.10 15.52
CA SER A 124 54.85 -9.82 14.83
C SER A 124 53.73 -9.39 15.78
N ARG A 125 53.76 -9.81 17.06
CA ARG A 125 52.82 -9.36 18.09
C ARG A 125 53.15 -7.97 18.61
N LEU A 126 54.44 -7.63 18.73
CA LEU A 126 54.87 -6.28 19.05
C LEU A 126 54.42 -5.30 17.96
N VAL A 127 54.74 -5.59 16.70
CA VAL A 127 54.34 -4.77 15.54
C VAL A 127 52.81 -4.63 15.45
N TRP A 128 52.07 -5.71 15.65
CA TRP A 128 50.61 -5.64 15.71
C TRP A 128 50.12 -4.71 16.82
N ARG A 129 50.71 -4.82 18.02
CA ARG A 129 50.33 -3.99 19.18
C ARG A 129 50.63 -2.52 18.93
N THR A 130 51.74 -2.20 18.25
CA THR A 130 52.07 -0.83 17.82
C THR A 130 50.98 -0.23 16.94
N GLY A 131 50.51 -0.97 15.93
CA GLY A 131 49.41 -0.53 15.07
C GLY A 131 48.07 -0.39 15.79
N GLU A 132 47.80 -1.25 16.80
CA GLU A 132 46.58 -1.14 17.62
C GLU A 132 46.56 0.15 18.46
N LEU A 133 47.72 0.56 18.96
CA LEU A 133 47.88 1.78 19.77
C LEU A 133 48.12 3.04 18.93
N LYS A 134 48.26 2.92 17.60
CA LYS A 134 48.51 4.05 16.67
C LYS A 134 49.74 4.89 17.04
N LEU A 135 50.83 4.24 17.45
CA LEU A 135 52.02 4.94 17.95
C LEU A 135 52.79 5.62 16.82
N VAL A 136 52.55 6.92 16.61
CA VAL A 136 53.18 7.69 15.52
C VAL A 136 54.72 7.67 15.62
N GLY A 137 55.27 7.72 16.83
CA GLY A 137 56.72 7.64 17.07
C GLY A 137 57.38 6.32 16.65
N ALA A 138 56.60 5.28 16.30
CA ALA A 138 57.14 3.99 15.88
C ALA A 138 57.57 3.97 14.40
N GLU A 139 57.15 4.95 13.60
CA GLU A 139 57.41 4.99 12.14
C GLU A 139 58.88 4.77 11.76
N PRO A 140 59.87 5.49 12.34
CA PRO A 140 61.27 5.33 11.95
C PRO A 140 61.80 3.91 12.20
N TYR A 141 61.23 3.20 13.18
CA TYR A 141 61.63 1.84 13.49
C TYR A 141 60.92 0.82 12.59
N LEU A 142 59.63 1.02 12.32
CA LEU A 142 58.83 0.14 11.49
C LEU A 142 59.30 0.12 10.02
N VAL A 143 59.62 1.28 9.44
CA VAL A 143 60.09 1.37 8.04
C VAL A 143 61.40 0.61 7.83
N ASN A 144 62.26 0.58 8.85
CA ASN A 144 63.56 -0.09 8.83
C ASN A 144 63.51 -1.59 9.14
N LEU A 145 62.34 -2.16 9.49
CA LEU A 145 62.23 -3.60 9.71
C LEU A 145 62.32 -4.37 8.37
N PRO A 146 63.23 -5.35 8.25
CA PRO A 146 63.33 -6.16 7.04
C PRO A 146 62.12 -7.07 6.89
N ARG A 147 61.75 -7.36 5.63
CA ARG A 147 60.72 -8.34 5.32
C ARG A 147 61.14 -9.71 5.87
N GLN A 148 60.20 -10.43 6.47
CA GLN A 148 60.45 -11.76 7.05
C GLN A 148 59.85 -12.85 6.18
N LYS A 149 60.33 -14.10 6.35
CA LYS A 149 59.67 -15.29 5.75
C LYS A 149 58.27 -15.53 6.33
N ASP A 150 58.01 -15.06 7.55
CA ASP A 150 56.68 -15.11 8.16
C ASP A 150 55.74 -14.08 7.51
N GLU A 151 54.83 -14.53 6.65
CA GLU A 151 53.87 -13.63 5.99
C GLU A 151 52.89 -12.97 6.98
N PHE A 152 52.67 -13.55 8.17
CA PHE A 152 51.90 -12.87 9.21
C PHE A 152 52.64 -11.65 9.75
N PHE A 153 53.97 -11.72 9.88
CA PHE A 153 54.79 -10.57 10.23
C PHE A 153 54.68 -9.48 9.16
N ASN A 154 54.84 -9.82 7.88
CA ASN A 154 54.74 -8.85 6.78
C ASN A 154 53.35 -8.19 6.71
N TYR A 155 52.30 -8.97 6.94
CA TYR A 155 50.93 -8.46 7.06
C TYR A 155 50.79 -7.49 8.23
N ALA A 156 51.29 -7.87 9.42
CA ALA A 156 51.26 -7.02 10.60
C ALA A 156 52.05 -5.74 10.40
N LEU A 157 53.19 -5.80 9.70
CA LEU A 157 54.03 -4.65 9.37
C LEU A 157 53.30 -3.66 8.45
N ALA A 158 52.74 -4.13 7.33
CA ALA A 158 51.95 -3.28 6.44
C ALA A 158 50.74 -2.66 7.15
N TRP A 159 50.05 -3.45 7.99
CA TRP A 159 48.91 -2.97 8.78
C TRP A 159 49.32 -1.92 9.82
N ALA A 160 50.44 -2.12 10.52
CA ALA A 160 50.96 -1.18 11.51
C ALA A 160 51.45 0.12 10.86
N LEU A 161 52.17 0.03 9.74
CA LEU A 161 52.60 1.19 8.94
C LEU A 161 51.39 2.03 8.52
N GLY A 162 50.34 1.43 7.96
CA GLY A 162 49.12 2.15 7.58
C GLY A 162 48.36 2.81 8.74
N ARG A 163 48.68 2.51 10.00
CA ARG A 163 48.03 3.10 11.18
C ARG A 163 48.93 4.06 11.97
N CYS A 164 50.25 3.90 11.87
CA CYS A 164 51.22 4.66 12.66
C CYS A 164 52.06 5.61 11.84
N ALA A 165 52.28 5.31 10.56
CA ALA A 165 53.22 6.06 9.72
C ALA A 165 52.53 7.11 8.85
N ASN A 166 53.35 7.99 8.28
CA ASN A 166 52.98 8.96 7.27
C ASN A 166 53.56 8.59 5.88
N ILE A 167 53.56 9.57 4.97
CA ILE A 167 54.08 9.51 3.61
C ILE A 167 55.48 8.90 3.45
N THR A 168 56.35 8.98 4.45
CA THR A 168 57.71 8.40 4.44
C THR A 168 57.72 6.87 4.30
N ALA A 169 56.64 6.19 4.70
CA ALA A 169 56.53 4.74 4.60
C ALA A 169 56.17 4.25 3.19
N THR A 170 56.00 5.15 2.22
CA THR A 170 55.54 4.83 0.85
C THR A 170 56.40 3.75 0.19
N ASP A 171 57.73 3.89 0.18
CA ASP A 171 58.62 2.92 -0.46
C ASP A 171 58.54 1.55 0.20
N LYS A 172 58.45 1.54 1.54
CA LYS A 172 58.30 0.29 2.31
C LYS A 172 56.96 -0.40 2.02
N LEU A 173 55.89 0.37 1.87
CA LEU A 173 54.58 -0.16 1.49
C LEU A 173 54.57 -0.67 0.04
N MET A 174 55.27 0.00 -0.88
CA MET A 174 55.45 -0.51 -2.24
C MET A 174 56.26 -1.81 -2.28
N GLU A 175 57.30 -1.94 -1.45
CA GLU A 175 58.04 -3.20 -1.25
C GLU A 175 57.10 -4.32 -0.77
N LEU A 176 56.32 -4.06 0.29
CA LEU A 176 55.38 -5.04 0.85
C LEU A 176 54.24 -5.40 -0.11
N ARG A 177 53.81 -4.45 -0.95
CA ARG A 177 52.78 -4.65 -1.99
C ARG A 177 53.22 -5.66 -3.06
N ARG A 178 54.53 -5.80 -3.30
CA ARG A 178 55.11 -6.81 -4.22
C ARG A 178 55.22 -8.21 -3.60
N SER A 179 54.66 -8.44 -2.41
CA SER A 179 54.61 -9.77 -1.80
C SER A 179 53.84 -10.77 -2.68
N THR A 180 54.32 -12.01 -2.73
CA THR A 180 53.64 -13.14 -3.36
C THR A 180 52.44 -13.63 -2.55
N ASP A 181 52.31 -13.26 -1.27
CA ASP A 181 51.09 -13.52 -0.48
C ASP A 181 50.03 -12.43 -0.79
N PRO A 182 48.88 -12.80 -1.39
CA PRO A 182 47.83 -11.84 -1.76
C PRO A 182 47.26 -11.06 -0.57
N LYS A 183 47.34 -11.58 0.66
CA LYS A 183 46.84 -10.90 1.86
C LYS A 183 47.77 -9.76 2.25
N VAL A 184 49.09 -9.96 2.13
CA VAL A 184 50.10 -8.93 2.40
C VAL A 184 50.02 -7.86 1.32
N ALA A 185 49.98 -8.25 0.04
CA ALA A 185 49.83 -7.32 -1.07
C ALA A 185 48.55 -6.47 -0.96
N ARG A 186 47.42 -7.10 -0.58
CA ARG A 186 46.14 -6.40 -0.39
C ARG A 186 46.21 -5.39 0.75
N ILE A 187 46.67 -5.78 1.95
CA ILE A 187 46.70 -4.85 3.09
C ILE A 187 47.72 -3.72 2.89
N ALA A 188 48.85 -4.00 2.23
CA ALA A 188 49.81 -2.98 1.82
C ALA A 188 49.19 -2.00 0.81
N THR A 189 48.36 -2.49 -0.12
CA THR A 189 47.57 -1.62 -1.01
C THR A 189 46.61 -0.70 -0.25
N VAL A 190 45.90 -1.21 0.78
CA VAL A 190 45.03 -0.36 1.62
C VAL A 190 45.84 0.67 2.40
N ALA A 191 46.98 0.26 2.98
CA ALA A 191 47.86 1.18 3.70
C ALA A 191 48.42 2.26 2.76
N LEU A 192 48.86 1.87 1.56
CA LEU A 192 49.38 2.78 0.55
C LEU A 192 48.32 3.78 0.07
N SER A 193 47.07 3.33 -0.11
CA SER A 193 45.99 4.27 -0.43
C SER A 193 45.83 5.29 0.70
N LYS A 194 45.89 4.87 1.97
CA LYS A 194 45.72 5.77 3.12
C LYS A 194 46.84 6.81 3.27
N ILE A 195 48.11 6.39 3.23
CA ILE A 195 49.26 7.20 3.65
C ILE A 195 50.34 7.39 2.58
N GLY A 196 50.17 6.86 1.37
CA GLY A 196 51.16 7.01 0.30
C GLY A 196 51.37 8.45 -0.14
N THR A 197 52.47 8.72 -0.87
CA THR A 197 52.67 10.03 -1.51
C THR A 197 51.52 10.35 -2.47
N PRO A 198 51.19 11.63 -2.70
CA PRO A 198 50.16 11.98 -3.69
C PRO A 198 50.41 11.35 -5.06
N ALA A 199 51.68 11.29 -5.49
CA ALA A 199 52.07 10.59 -6.72
C ALA A 199 51.82 9.08 -6.65
N ALA A 200 52.15 8.43 -5.53
CA ALA A 200 51.90 7.00 -5.34
C ALA A 200 50.41 6.66 -5.24
N GLN A 201 49.63 7.50 -4.57
CA GLN A 201 48.17 7.36 -4.47
C GLN A 201 47.52 7.54 -5.84
N GLN A 202 47.91 8.56 -6.60
CA GLN A 202 47.40 8.78 -7.94
C GLN A 202 47.77 7.62 -8.89
N ALA A 203 49.02 7.14 -8.86
CA ALA A 203 49.42 5.97 -9.63
C ALA A 203 48.65 4.71 -9.23
N LEU A 204 48.36 4.55 -7.93
CA LEU A 204 47.52 3.46 -7.43
C LEU A 204 46.07 3.60 -7.94
N ASP A 205 45.48 4.79 -7.91
CA ASP A 205 44.11 5.02 -8.39
C ASP A 205 43.99 4.74 -9.89
N ASP A 206 44.98 5.14 -10.69
CA ASP A 206 45.00 4.86 -12.13
C ASP A 206 45.11 3.36 -12.42
N GLU A 207 45.94 2.66 -11.65
CA GLU A 207 46.06 1.20 -11.71
C GLU A 207 44.75 0.51 -11.31
N LEU A 208 44.08 0.97 -10.25
CA LEU A 208 42.79 0.44 -9.78
C LEU A 208 41.68 0.69 -10.81
N MET A 209 41.62 1.89 -11.41
CA MET A 209 40.68 2.24 -12.48
C MET A 209 40.88 1.36 -13.72
N GLY A 210 42.13 1.01 -14.05
CA GLY A 210 42.45 0.11 -15.15
C GLY A 210 41.93 -1.32 -14.96
N ARG A 211 41.81 -1.78 -13.70
CA ARG A 211 41.31 -3.12 -13.35
C ARG A 211 39.79 -3.24 -13.37
N LEU A 212 39.06 -2.13 -13.36
CA LEU A 212 37.59 -2.15 -13.39
C LEU A 212 37.06 -2.51 -14.79
N PRO A 213 35.94 -3.26 -14.88
CA PRO A 213 35.16 -3.40 -16.11
C PRO A 213 34.78 -2.04 -16.72
N ALA A 214 34.58 -2.00 -18.04
CA ALA A 214 34.33 -0.76 -18.79
C ALA A 214 33.12 0.02 -18.25
N SER A 215 31.99 -0.66 -18.00
CA SER A 215 30.77 -0.05 -17.46
C SER A 215 30.98 0.65 -16.12
N LEU A 216 31.66 -0.01 -15.18
CA LEU A 216 31.99 0.58 -13.87
C LEU A 216 32.96 1.75 -13.99
N ARG A 217 33.93 1.67 -14.92
CA ARG A 217 34.90 2.74 -15.17
C ARG A 217 34.22 4.00 -15.70
N GLU A 218 33.28 3.85 -16.62
CA GLU A 218 32.50 4.96 -17.18
C GLU A 218 31.59 5.60 -16.14
N ALA A 219 30.92 4.80 -15.31
CA ALA A 219 30.10 5.31 -14.21
C ALA A 219 30.89 6.17 -13.23
N LEU A 220 32.11 5.75 -12.86
CA LEU A 220 33.01 6.52 -11.99
C LEU A 220 33.48 7.82 -12.66
N ARG A 221 33.82 7.80 -13.95
CA ARG A 221 34.27 9.01 -14.69
C ARG A 221 33.17 10.06 -14.83
N ASN A 222 31.92 9.63 -14.97
CA ASN A 222 30.77 10.50 -15.17
C ASN A 222 30.05 10.89 -13.86
N ASN A 223 30.56 10.46 -12.70
CA ASN A 223 29.89 10.63 -11.40
C ASN A 223 28.43 10.14 -11.40
N ASN A 224 28.14 9.04 -12.10
CA ASN A 224 26.78 8.51 -12.23
C ASN A 224 26.56 7.36 -11.24
N ALA A 225 25.83 7.65 -10.14
CA ALA A 225 25.53 6.68 -9.09
C ALA A 225 24.58 5.57 -9.55
N GLU A 226 23.62 5.88 -10.42
CA GLU A 226 22.62 4.93 -10.92
C GLU A 226 23.28 3.88 -11.82
N THR A 227 24.07 4.32 -12.82
CA THR A 227 24.83 3.39 -13.68
C THR A 227 25.83 2.55 -12.88
N LEU A 228 26.44 3.11 -11.82
CA LEU A 228 27.32 2.34 -10.94
C LEU A 228 26.54 1.25 -10.19
N GLN A 229 25.35 1.58 -9.69
CA GLN A 229 24.49 0.64 -8.98
C GLN A 229 23.99 -0.49 -9.90
N GLU A 230 23.57 -0.16 -11.12
CA GLU A 230 23.16 -1.13 -12.15
C GLU A 230 24.30 -2.07 -12.53
N GLY A 231 25.49 -1.52 -12.86
CA GLY A 231 26.64 -2.33 -13.22
C GLY A 231 27.13 -3.24 -12.08
N LEU A 232 27.03 -2.78 -10.83
CA LEU A 232 27.28 -3.62 -9.66
C LEU A 232 26.22 -4.71 -9.50
N HIS A 233 24.95 -4.41 -9.77
CA HIS A 233 23.86 -5.37 -9.71
C HIS A 233 24.07 -6.50 -10.73
N GLU A 234 24.31 -6.14 -11.99
CA GLU A 234 24.59 -7.08 -13.08
C GLU A 234 25.75 -8.02 -12.71
N LEU A 235 26.89 -7.46 -12.27
CA LEU A 235 28.07 -8.25 -11.92
C LEU A 235 27.86 -9.18 -10.73
N LEU A 236 27.10 -8.76 -9.72
CA LEU A 236 26.91 -9.52 -8.48
C LEU A 236 25.81 -10.57 -8.57
N TYR A 237 24.71 -10.25 -9.24
CA TYR A 237 23.49 -11.05 -9.21
C TYR A 237 23.20 -11.77 -10.52
N GLU A 238 23.41 -11.12 -11.67
CA GLU A 238 23.14 -11.72 -12.98
C GLU A 238 24.32 -12.59 -13.44
N LEU A 239 25.50 -11.99 -13.53
CA LEU A 239 26.72 -12.67 -13.97
C LEU A 239 27.38 -13.49 -12.85
N GLN A 240 27.02 -13.22 -11.59
CA GLN A 240 27.62 -13.84 -10.38
C GLN A 240 29.15 -13.91 -10.46
N SER A 241 29.75 -12.80 -10.88
CA SER A 241 31.15 -12.73 -11.24
C SER A 241 32.04 -13.21 -10.09
N ARG A 242 32.87 -14.21 -10.39
CA ARG A 242 33.92 -14.71 -9.48
C ARG A 242 35.22 -13.91 -9.58
N GLN A 243 35.22 -12.78 -10.30
CA GLN A 243 36.41 -11.95 -10.40
C GLN A 243 36.82 -11.45 -9.00
N PRO A 244 38.08 -11.65 -8.59
CA PRO A 244 38.42 -11.77 -7.18
C PRO A 244 38.34 -10.48 -6.33
N ASP A 245 38.30 -9.28 -6.91
CA ASP A 245 38.52 -8.04 -6.14
C ASP A 245 37.81 -6.76 -6.66
N PHE A 246 36.77 -6.84 -7.50
CA PHE A 246 36.16 -5.60 -8.02
C PHE A 246 35.48 -4.76 -6.93
N LEU A 247 34.77 -5.35 -5.95
CA LEU A 247 34.21 -4.57 -4.83
C LEU A 247 35.29 -3.97 -3.94
N PHE A 248 36.41 -4.68 -3.77
CA PHE A 248 37.57 -4.17 -3.02
C PHE A 248 38.21 -3.00 -3.75
N THR A 249 38.34 -3.08 -5.08
CA THR A 249 38.84 -2.00 -5.94
C THR A 249 37.94 -0.77 -5.87
N ILE A 250 36.62 -0.95 -6.03
CA ILE A 250 35.63 0.13 -5.91
C ILE A 250 35.66 0.77 -4.53
N TYR A 251 35.77 -0.04 -3.48
CA TYR A 251 35.88 0.46 -2.12
C TYR A 251 37.10 1.36 -1.93
N LEU A 252 38.27 0.99 -2.45
CA LEU A 252 39.45 1.86 -2.37
C LEU A 252 39.27 3.16 -3.18
N LEU A 253 38.66 3.08 -4.36
CA LEU A 253 38.36 4.24 -5.21
C LEU A 253 37.29 5.17 -4.63
N SER A 254 36.45 4.70 -3.70
CA SER A 254 35.45 5.55 -3.01
C SER A 254 36.07 6.74 -2.28
N ARG A 255 37.36 6.64 -1.93
CA ARG A 255 38.10 7.76 -1.32
C ARG A 255 38.36 8.91 -2.29
N LYS A 256 38.42 8.64 -3.58
CA LYS A 256 38.53 9.64 -4.66
C LYS A 256 37.16 10.07 -5.17
N TYR A 257 36.18 9.17 -5.14
CA TYR A 257 34.81 9.39 -5.62
C TYR A 257 33.79 9.19 -4.49
N PRO A 258 33.48 10.25 -3.70
CA PRO A 258 32.67 10.11 -2.48
C PRO A 258 31.27 9.52 -2.68
N PHE A 259 30.65 9.71 -3.85
CA PHE A 259 29.32 9.15 -4.16
C PHE A 259 29.30 7.61 -4.13
N VAL A 260 30.45 6.97 -4.37
CA VAL A 260 30.61 5.51 -4.39
C VAL A 260 30.32 4.90 -3.01
N SER A 261 30.65 5.59 -1.92
CA SER A 261 30.44 5.07 -0.56
C SER A 261 28.97 4.77 -0.28
N ALA A 262 28.06 5.65 -0.73
CA ALA A 262 26.62 5.45 -0.56
C ALA A 262 26.13 4.21 -1.32
N VAL A 263 26.52 4.06 -2.59
CA VAL A 263 26.18 2.89 -3.42
C VAL A 263 26.73 1.60 -2.81
N LEU A 264 27.99 1.63 -2.34
CA LEU A 264 28.63 0.45 -1.75
C LEU A 264 27.95 0.01 -0.45
N LEU A 265 27.53 0.95 0.41
CA LEU A 265 26.80 0.61 1.63
C LEU A 265 25.44 -0.05 1.31
N GLN A 266 24.73 0.40 0.29
CA GLN A 266 23.48 -0.23 -0.16
C GLN A 266 23.72 -1.67 -0.66
N VAL A 267 24.76 -1.88 -1.48
CA VAL A 267 25.15 -3.22 -1.95
C VAL A 267 25.55 -4.12 -0.78
N LEU A 268 26.37 -3.62 0.14
CA LEU A 268 26.82 -4.36 1.32
C LEU A 268 25.71 -4.68 2.30
N ALA A 269 24.60 -3.93 2.32
CA ALA A 269 23.46 -4.22 3.19
C ALA A 269 22.73 -5.51 2.77
N THR A 270 22.73 -5.82 1.48
CA THR A 270 21.96 -6.94 0.89
C THR A 270 22.84 -8.14 0.53
N LEU A 271 24.14 -7.94 0.26
CA LEU A 271 25.03 -8.97 -0.29
C LEU A 271 25.07 -10.28 0.52
N PRO A 272 24.81 -11.48 -0.04
CA PRO A 272 24.73 -12.71 0.74
C PRO A 272 26.04 -13.13 1.43
N PHE A 273 25.96 -13.65 2.67
CA PHE A 273 27.12 -14.19 3.41
C PHE A 273 27.42 -15.65 3.03
N ARG A 274 27.64 -15.89 1.73
CA ARG A 274 27.99 -17.19 1.13
C ARG A 274 28.99 -17.00 -0.02
N PRO A 275 29.56 -18.06 -0.62
CA PRO A 275 30.39 -17.91 -1.83
C PRO A 275 29.61 -17.34 -3.02
N PRO A 276 30.29 -16.65 -3.96
CA PRO A 276 31.67 -16.17 -3.87
C PRO A 276 31.82 -14.88 -3.01
N TYR A 277 30.70 -14.28 -2.59
CA TYR A 277 30.64 -12.93 -2.04
C TYR A 277 31.38 -12.73 -0.71
N PHE A 278 31.31 -13.70 0.21
CA PHE A 278 31.83 -13.53 1.58
C PHE A 278 33.34 -13.25 1.63
N GLN A 279 34.10 -13.73 0.65
CA GLN A 279 35.53 -13.43 0.57
C GLN A 279 35.79 -11.94 0.41
N GLN A 280 35.06 -11.28 -0.50
CA GLN A 280 35.14 -9.84 -0.72
C GLN A 280 34.66 -9.06 0.51
N ILE A 281 33.55 -9.46 1.14
CA ILE A 281 33.06 -8.86 2.40
C ILE A 281 34.15 -8.87 3.48
N ARG A 282 34.89 -9.98 3.62
CA ARG A 282 36.00 -10.09 4.58
C ARG A 282 37.18 -9.19 4.22
N TYR A 283 37.42 -8.92 2.94
CA TYR A 283 38.44 -7.97 2.50
C TYR A 283 38.05 -6.54 2.86
N LEU A 284 36.81 -6.16 2.58
CA LEU A 284 36.27 -4.84 2.93
C LEU A 284 36.25 -4.64 4.44
N LEU A 285 35.88 -5.65 5.23
CA LEU A 285 35.95 -5.59 6.70
C LEU A 285 37.36 -5.22 7.20
N LYS A 286 38.39 -5.91 6.70
CA LYS A 286 39.78 -5.66 7.11
C LYS A 286 40.29 -4.31 6.61
N ALA A 287 39.86 -3.90 5.43
CA ALA A 287 40.23 -2.62 4.84
C ALA A 287 39.57 -1.46 5.60
N GLY A 288 38.29 -1.58 5.97
CA GLY A 288 37.57 -0.66 6.85
C GLY A 288 38.20 -0.54 8.24
N GLU A 289 38.68 -1.64 8.83
CA GLU A 289 39.45 -1.58 10.09
C GLU A 289 40.74 -0.74 9.96
N LEU A 290 41.47 -0.82 8.84
CA LEU A 290 42.71 -0.05 8.64
C LEU A 290 42.44 1.42 8.28
N LEU A 291 41.47 1.64 7.39
CA LEU A 291 41.06 2.97 6.93
C LEU A 291 40.26 3.73 8.00
N GLU A 292 39.80 3.03 9.03
CA GLU A 292 38.93 3.58 10.08
C GLU A 292 37.57 4.05 9.54
N ASP A 293 37.09 3.35 8.50
CA ASP A 293 35.75 3.52 7.94
C ASP A 293 34.74 2.82 8.86
N SER A 294 34.17 3.59 9.77
CA SER A 294 33.19 3.11 10.75
C SER A 294 31.89 2.64 10.09
N SER A 295 31.51 3.21 8.95
CA SER A 295 30.24 2.93 8.29
C SER A 295 30.26 1.54 7.63
N VAL A 296 31.31 1.23 6.85
CA VAL A 296 31.50 -0.11 6.27
C VAL A 296 31.75 -1.14 7.36
N TRP A 297 32.57 -0.79 8.37
CA TRP A 297 32.85 -1.70 9.48
C TRP A 297 31.60 -2.02 10.30
N GLY A 298 30.81 -1.00 10.66
CA GLY A 298 29.60 -1.12 11.46
C GLY A 298 28.55 -1.97 10.75
N LEU A 299 28.30 -1.68 9.47
CA LEU A 299 27.39 -2.47 8.63
C LEU A 299 27.78 -3.95 8.57
N ILE A 300 29.03 -4.25 8.20
CA ILE A 300 29.47 -5.65 8.07
C ILE A 300 29.40 -6.37 9.41
N ASN A 301 29.84 -5.75 10.51
CA ASN A 301 29.83 -6.40 11.82
C ASN A 301 28.42 -6.59 12.39
N ALA A 302 27.50 -5.66 12.17
CA ALA A 302 26.09 -5.87 12.51
C ALA A 302 25.51 -7.06 11.72
N ARG A 303 25.81 -7.16 10.42
CA ARG A 303 25.39 -8.31 9.61
C ARG A 303 26.04 -9.62 10.08
N ILE A 304 27.29 -9.60 10.54
CA ILE A 304 27.92 -10.75 11.20
C ILE A 304 27.16 -11.15 12.48
N ASP A 305 26.68 -10.15 13.23
CA ASP A 305 25.94 -10.38 14.47
C ASP A 305 24.54 -10.96 14.20
N LYS A 306 23.87 -10.48 13.14
CA LYS A 306 22.51 -10.85 12.77
C LYS A 306 22.38 -12.15 11.98
N ASN A 307 23.28 -12.38 11.04
CA ASN A 307 23.21 -13.55 10.15
C ASN A 307 23.66 -14.83 10.87
N LYS A 308 23.00 -15.95 10.57
CA LYS A 308 23.52 -17.28 10.93
C LYS A 308 24.67 -17.64 9.98
N GLY A 309 25.60 -18.48 10.45
CA GLY A 309 26.62 -19.06 9.56
C GLY A 309 25.96 -19.85 8.43
N PHE A 310 26.50 -19.75 7.22
CA PHE A 310 26.00 -20.43 6.02
C PHE A 310 25.97 -21.95 6.18
N PHE A 311 26.95 -22.49 6.91
CA PHE A 311 26.97 -23.89 7.33
C PHE A 311 27.43 -24.02 8.78
N LYS A 312 27.10 -25.16 9.40
CA LYS A 312 27.59 -25.53 10.74
C LYS A 312 28.67 -26.60 10.60
N ARG A 313 29.81 -26.39 11.27
CA ARG A 313 30.88 -27.39 11.29
C ARG A 313 30.58 -28.46 12.34
N SER A 314 30.63 -29.73 11.95
CA SER A 314 30.48 -30.89 12.82
C SER A 314 31.53 -30.88 13.93
N ARG A 315 31.10 -31.28 15.14
CA ARG A 315 31.99 -31.41 16.31
C ARG A 315 32.73 -32.75 16.35
N TRP A 316 32.26 -33.75 15.62
CA TRP A 316 32.72 -35.14 15.75
C TRP A 316 33.81 -35.51 14.74
N ASP A 317 33.60 -35.18 13.47
CA ASP A 317 34.46 -35.57 12.34
C ASP A 317 35.02 -34.38 11.56
N GLY A 318 34.66 -33.16 11.96
CA GLY A 318 35.12 -31.92 11.34
C GLY A 318 34.49 -31.59 9.99
N GLY A 319 33.54 -32.39 9.50
CA GLY A 319 32.78 -32.18 8.26
C GLY A 319 31.70 -31.10 8.35
N ALA A 320 30.96 -30.89 7.27
CA ALA A 320 29.83 -29.97 7.22
C ALA A 320 28.84 -30.33 6.10
N LEU A 321 27.56 -30.05 6.34
CA LEU A 321 26.53 -30.03 5.29
C LEU A 321 26.56 -28.67 4.60
N VAL A 322 26.82 -28.65 3.29
CA VAL A 322 26.87 -27.44 2.46
C VAL A 322 25.93 -27.66 1.28
N GLU A 323 24.91 -26.82 1.15
CA GLU A 323 23.91 -26.91 0.05
C GLU A 323 23.27 -28.30 -0.13
N GLY A 324 23.09 -29.04 0.98
CA GLY A 324 22.49 -30.38 0.96
C GLY A 324 23.49 -31.53 0.78
N GLU A 325 24.77 -31.24 0.49
CA GLU A 325 25.83 -32.25 0.38
C GLU A 325 26.72 -32.29 1.62
N TYR A 326 27.03 -33.51 2.11
CA TYR A 326 27.91 -33.68 3.26
C TYR A 326 29.38 -33.75 2.83
N ILE A 327 30.15 -32.73 3.20
CA ILE A 327 31.59 -32.66 2.95
C ILE A 327 32.33 -33.11 4.22
N ARG A 328 32.92 -34.32 4.18
CA ARG A 328 33.61 -34.92 5.34
C ARG A 328 34.83 -34.13 5.82
N LYS A 329 35.62 -33.54 4.90
CA LYS A 329 36.79 -32.70 5.22
C LYS A 329 36.59 -31.26 4.72
N ILE A 330 35.79 -30.48 5.45
CA ILE A 330 35.48 -29.09 5.07
C ILE A 330 36.71 -28.18 4.97
N GLU A 331 37.82 -28.52 5.64
CA GLU A 331 39.05 -27.73 5.60
C GLU A 331 39.74 -27.78 4.24
N ASP A 332 39.61 -28.88 3.50
CA ASP A 332 40.18 -29.01 2.17
C ASP A 332 39.32 -28.26 1.13
N GLU A 333 37.99 -28.30 1.29
CA GLU A 333 37.06 -27.49 0.48
C GLU A 333 37.32 -25.99 0.64
N LEU A 334 37.58 -25.51 1.87
CA LEU A 334 37.84 -24.09 2.15
C LEU A 334 39.18 -23.57 1.58
N LYS A 335 40.09 -24.45 1.15
CA LYS A 335 41.37 -24.07 0.53
C LYS A 335 41.24 -23.86 -0.97
N ARG A 336 40.17 -24.36 -1.60
CA ARG A 336 39.94 -24.25 -3.04
C ARG A 336 39.60 -22.81 -3.43
N GLU A 337 40.03 -22.39 -4.62
CA GLU A 337 39.67 -21.07 -5.17
C GLU A 337 38.20 -20.98 -5.56
N ASP A 338 37.61 -22.10 -5.99
CA ASP A 338 36.20 -22.26 -6.38
C ASP A 338 35.31 -22.78 -5.24
N SER A 339 35.74 -22.63 -3.99
CA SER A 339 35.09 -23.21 -2.81
C SER A 339 33.59 -22.93 -2.75
N ARG A 340 32.80 -23.98 -2.54
CA ARG A 340 31.34 -23.91 -2.33
C ARG A 340 30.98 -23.58 -0.88
N ALA A 341 31.96 -23.44 -0.01
CA ALA A 341 31.75 -23.17 1.41
C ALA A 341 32.41 -21.85 1.84
N ALA A 342 31.65 -20.97 2.49
CA ALA A 342 32.18 -19.82 3.21
C ALA A 342 31.33 -19.52 4.45
N TYR A 343 31.85 -18.68 5.36
CA TYR A 343 31.11 -18.16 6.51
C TYR A 343 30.43 -19.22 7.42
N SER A 344 31.23 -20.09 8.06
CA SER A 344 30.73 -21.06 9.03
C SER A 344 30.28 -20.44 10.37
N ASP A 345 29.57 -21.21 11.20
CA ASP A 345 29.26 -20.84 12.60
C ASP A 345 30.53 -20.54 13.44
N LYS A 346 31.63 -21.26 13.19
CA LYS A 346 32.94 -20.97 13.78
C LYS A 346 33.52 -19.64 13.28
N THR A 347 33.41 -19.36 11.98
CA THR A 347 33.88 -18.10 11.36
C THR A 347 33.12 -16.91 11.92
N ARG A 348 31.78 -17.01 12.01
CA ARG A 348 30.94 -16.01 12.66
C ARG A 348 31.40 -15.72 14.08
N ARG A 349 31.54 -16.74 14.94
CA ARG A 349 32.01 -16.56 16.32
C ARG A 349 33.39 -15.92 16.40
N TYR A 350 34.32 -16.31 15.52
CA TYR A 350 35.64 -15.71 15.49
C TYR A 350 35.57 -14.22 15.18
N LEU A 351 34.77 -13.83 14.18
CA LEU A 351 34.61 -12.43 13.79
C LEU A 351 33.88 -11.60 14.86
N GLN A 352 32.82 -12.12 15.48
CA GLN A 352 32.17 -11.48 16.64
C GLN A 352 33.19 -11.22 17.75
N LYS A 353 33.97 -12.24 18.14
CA LYS A 353 35.02 -12.08 19.17
C LYS A 353 36.12 -11.10 18.74
N ARG A 354 36.43 -11.01 17.44
CA ARG A 354 37.39 -10.04 16.90
C ARG A 354 36.86 -8.62 17.07
N ALA A 355 35.62 -8.35 16.67
CA ALA A 355 34.99 -7.05 16.81
C ALA A 355 34.83 -6.64 18.29
N LEU A 356 34.41 -7.56 19.18
CA LEU A 356 34.36 -7.32 20.61
C LEU A 356 35.72 -6.89 21.18
N ARG A 357 36.80 -7.57 20.79
CA ARG A 357 38.16 -7.22 21.22
C ARG A 357 38.60 -5.87 20.68
N LEU A 358 38.29 -5.57 19.42
CA LEU A 358 38.64 -4.29 18.81
C LEU A 358 37.98 -3.13 19.56
N LEU A 359 36.65 -3.14 19.70
CA LEU A 359 35.90 -2.12 20.43
C LEU A 359 36.35 -1.98 21.89
N THR A 360 36.61 -3.11 22.56
CA THR A 360 37.13 -3.11 23.93
C THR A 360 38.50 -2.44 24.02
N ARG A 361 39.42 -2.79 23.12
CA ARG A 361 40.78 -2.22 23.09
C ARG A 361 40.76 -0.73 22.76
N MET A 362 39.93 -0.32 21.80
CA MET A 362 39.75 1.10 21.47
C MET A 362 39.25 1.89 22.68
N GLY A 363 38.24 1.37 23.38
CA GLY A 363 37.73 2.02 24.58
C GLY A 363 38.73 2.08 25.74
N GLU A 364 39.46 0.99 25.99
CA GLU A 364 40.53 0.93 27.01
C GLU A 364 41.68 1.89 26.69
N ALA A 365 42.02 2.05 25.41
CA ALA A 365 43.02 3.01 24.93
C ALA A 365 42.50 4.45 24.84
N LYS A 366 41.22 4.70 25.16
CA LYS A 366 40.55 6.00 24.98
C LYS A 366 40.66 6.56 23.55
N ASP A 367 40.63 5.66 22.55
CA ASP A 367 40.71 6.02 21.15
C ASP A 367 39.46 6.80 20.72
N ARG A 368 39.65 8.00 20.17
CA ARG A 368 38.56 8.86 19.68
C ARG A 368 37.75 8.20 18.55
N SER A 369 38.33 7.25 17.82
CA SER A 369 37.60 6.48 16.80
C SER A 369 36.59 5.50 17.38
N PHE A 370 36.56 5.27 18.71
CA PHE A 370 35.61 4.36 19.34
C PHE A 370 34.15 4.76 19.10
N THR A 371 33.80 6.04 19.29
CA THR A 371 32.40 6.49 19.22
C THR A 371 31.83 6.44 17.80
N PRO A 372 32.54 6.81 16.72
CA PRO A 372 32.06 6.56 15.36
C PRO A 372 31.82 5.08 15.05
N PHE A 373 32.75 4.20 15.44
CA PHE A 373 32.60 2.74 15.25
C PHE A 373 31.40 2.17 16.01
N ALA A 374 31.23 2.59 17.26
CA ALA A 374 30.11 2.18 18.10
C ALA A 374 28.78 2.72 17.56
N ARG A 375 28.72 4.01 17.19
CA ARG A 375 27.56 4.68 16.60
C ARG A 375 27.11 3.98 15.32
N ASP A 376 27.99 3.84 14.34
CA ASP A 376 27.63 3.28 13.03
C ASP A 376 27.22 1.81 13.12
N LEU A 377 27.78 1.06 14.09
CA LEU A 377 27.34 -0.30 14.42
C LEU A 377 25.94 -0.31 15.08
N LEU A 378 25.69 0.57 16.05
CA LEU A 378 24.40 0.66 16.76
C LEU A 378 23.25 1.05 15.81
N LEU A 379 23.50 1.94 14.86
CA LEU A 379 22.53 2.36 13.84
C LEU A 379 22.06 1.22 12.92
N GLN A 380 22.79 0.11 12.87
CA GLN A 380 22.39 -1.03 12.04
C GLN A 380 21.29 -1.88 12.68
N TYR A 381 21.02 -1.74 13.98
CA TYR A 381 19.99 -2.52 14.67
C TYR A 381 18.64 -1.80 14.58
N THR A 382 17.56 -2.57 14.47
CA THR A 382 16.18 -2.05 14.45
C THR A 382 15.29 -2.84 15.40
N ASP A 383 14.10 -2.32 15.69
CA ASP A 383 13.11 -3.02 16.51
C ASP A 383 12.67 -4.37 15.91
N ALA A 384 12.80 -4.55 14.59
CA ALA A 384 12.53 -5.81 13.91
C ALA A 384 13.54 -6.93 14.28
N ASP A 385 14.72 -6.58 14.83
CA ASP A 385 15.68 -7.56 15.34
C ASP A 385 15.26 -8.12 16.72
N ASN A 386 14.20 -7.61 17.34
CA ASN A 386 13.74 -8.06 18.64
C ASN A 386 13.19 -9.50 18.60
N ARG A 387 13.92 -10.46 19.18
CA ARG A 387 13.52 -11.88 19.31
C ARG A 387 12.69 -12.19 20.57
N GLY A 388 12.34 -11.17 21.34
CA GLY A 388 11.67 -11.31 22.64
C GLY A 388 12.57 -11.90 23.72
N PRO A 389 12.12 -11.88 24.99
CA PRO A 389 12.80 -12.59 26.06
C PRO A 389 12.69 -14.11 25.84
N SER A 390 13.69 -14.85 26.32
CA SER A 390 13.70 -16.32 26.27
C SER A 390 14.30 -16.91 27.53
N GLN A 391 14.10 -18.22 27.73
CA GLN A 391 14.68 -18.96 28.84
C GLN A 391 15.27 -20.29 28.39
N THR A 392 16.33 -20.73 29.05
CA THR A 392 16.91 -22.06 28.83
C THR A 392 17.20 -22.73 30.17
N TYR A 393 17.14 -24.05 30.20
CA TYR A 393 17.37 -24.84 31.40
C TYR A 393 18.71 -25.57 31.32
N THR A 394 19.45 -25.58 32.42
CA THR A 394 20.63 -26.42 32.59
C THR A 394 20.51 -27.19 33.89
N TYR A 395 20.92 -28.45 33.91
CA TYR A 395 21.06 -29.20 35.15
C TYR A 395 22.45 -28.94 35.72
N ASP A 396 22.49 -28.38 36.93
CA ASP A 396 23.70 -28.32 37.73
C ASP A 396 23.74 -29.58 38.60
N TYR A 397 24.68 -30.48 38.30
CA TYR A 397 24.82 -31.73 39.05
C TYR A 397 25.79 -31.49 40.19
N ASP A 398 25.28 -31.61 41.41
CA ASP A 398 26.11 -31.59 42.62
C ASP A 398 26.68 -33.00 42.84
N PRO A 399 28.01 -33.20 42.67
CA PRO A 399 28.63 -34.51 42.84
C PRO A 399 28.58 -35.02 44.28
N LEU A 400 28.47 -34.12 45.26
CA LEU A 400 28.44 -34.45 46.69
C LEU A 400 27.07 -34.96 47.11
N THR A 401 26.00 -34.31 46.66
CA THR A 401 24.62 -34.72 46.99
C THR A 401 24.00 -35.70 45.98
N ARG A 402 24.68 -35.95 44.85
CA ARG A 402 24.18 -36.73 43.69
C ARG A 402 22.83 -36.23 43.18
N ARG A 403 22.54 -34.95 43.37
CA ARG A 403 21.30 -34.31 42.92
C ARG A 403 21.60 -33.37 41.77
N SER A 404 20.71 -33.41 40.78
CA SER A 404 20.68 -32.42 39.72
C SER A 404 19.68 -31.34 40.10
N THR A 405 20.14 -30.11 40.27
CA THR A 405 19.27 -28.94 40.41
C THR A 405 19.06 -28.30 39.05
N LEU A 406 17.79 -28.07 38.70
CA LEU A 406 17.44 -27.34 37.49
C LEU A 406 17.74 -25.85 37.70
N VAL A 407 18.64 -25.30 36.88
CA VAL A 407 18.94 -23.87 36.85
C VAL A 407 18.31 -23.26 35.60
N THR A 408 17.40 -22.30 35.81
CA THR A 408 16.76 -21.53 34.75
C THR A 408 17.60 -20.29 34.44
N HIS A 409 17.98 -20.13 33.17
CA HIS A 409 18.67 -18.94 32.67
C HIS A 409 17.68 -18.07 31.90
N HIS A 410 17.51 -16.82 32.34
CA HIS A 410 16.65 -15.84 31.67
C HIS A 410 17.47 -14.91 30.76
N PHE A 411 16.99 -14.74 29.54
CA PHE A 411 17.60 -13.91 28.51
C PHE A 411 16.64 -12.78 28.14
N PRO A 412 17.08 -11.51 28.16
CA PRO A 412 16.25 -10.41 27.69
C PRO A 412 16.06 -10.47 26.15
N ALA A 413 15.16 -9.63 25.66
CA ALA A 413 15.14 -9.24 24.25
C ALA A 413 16.54 -8.82 23.78
N PHE A 414 16.85 -9.05 22.49
CA PHE A 414 18.16 -8.79 21.88
C PHE A 414 19.35 -9.57 22.46
N SER A 415 19.10 -10.59 23.30
CA SER A 415 20.17 -11.34 23.98
C SER A 415 21.20 -12.00 23.07
N GLU A 416 20.88 -12.26 21.81
CA GLU A 416 21.74 -12.97 20.85
C GLU A 416 22.74 -12.09 20.10
N TYR A 417 22.73 -10.77 20.32
CA TYR A 417 23.57 -9.78 19.64
C TYR A 417 24.72 -9.29 20.55
N PRO A 418 25.84 -10.03 20.66
CA PRO A 418 26.94 -9.65 21.55
C PRO A 418 27.54 -8.28 21.27
N LEU A 419 27.58 -7.81 20.02
CA LEU A 419 28.18 -6.51 19.71
C LEU A 419 27.31 -5.36 20.22
N LEU A 420 26.00 -5.44 19.99
CA LEU A 420 25.01 -4.55 20.58
C LEU A 420 25.11 -4.55 22.11
N ASN A 421 25.09 -5.74 22.71
CA ASN A 421 25.04 -5.87 24.17
C ASN A 421 26.35 -5.48 24.86
N LEU A 422 27.50 -5.62 24.21
CA LEU A 422 28.77 -5.06 24.68
C LEU A 422 28.63 -3.54 24.82
N LEU A 423 28.14 -2.87 23.78
CA LEU A 423 28.05 -1.41 23.77
C LEU A 423 27.03 -0.89 24.77
N LEU A 424 25.88 -1.54 24.91
CA LEU A 424 24.79 -1.05 25.78
C LEU A 424 24.93 -1.44 27.26
N TYR A 425 25.57 -2.57 27.57
CA TYR A 425 25.46 -3.19 28.91
C TYR A 425 26.79 -3.67 29.51
N ARG A 426 27.95 -3.21 29.02
CA ARG A 426 29.27 -3.61 29.55
C ARG A 426 29.38 -3.42 31.07
N ASN A 427 28.84 -2.31 31.59
CA ASN A 427 28.90 -1.93 32.99
C ASN A 427 27.60 -2.28 33.74
N SER A 428 26.71 -3.07 33.13
CA SER A 428 25.43 -3.44 33.74
C SER A 428 25.62 -4.32 34.98
N ARG A 429 24.93 -3.94 36.06
CA ARG A 429 24.82 -4.74 37.30
C ARG A 429 23.78 -5.84 37.20
N ARG A 430 22.82 -5.71 36.27
CA ARG A 430 21.69 -6.63 36.08
C ARG A 430 21.91 -7.62 34.95
N PHE A 431 22.81 -7.35 34.02
CA PHE A 431 23.12 -8.25 32.91
C PHE A 431 24.56 -8.72 32.91
N GLU A 432 24.77 -9.90 32.32
CA GLU A 432 26.10 -10.41 32.00
C GLU A 432 26.10 -11.16 30.67
N MET A 433 27.25 -11.19 30.00
CA MET A 433 27.42 -11.94 28.75
C MET A 433 28.03 -13.32 29.03
N THR A 434 27.35 -14.36 28.56
CA THR A 434 27.80 -15.75 28.69
C THR A 434 29.12 -16.00 27.93
N ALA A 435 30.11 -16.63 28.58
CA ALA A 435 31.45 -16.84 28.01
C ALA A 435 31.47 -17.68 26.71
N ASN A 436 30.59 -18.69 26.62
CA ASN A 436 30.57 -19.63 25.50
C ASN A 436 29.63 -19.22 24.37
N SER A 437 28.39 -18.86 24.70
CA SER A 437 27.35 -18.50 23.74
C SER A 437 27.34 -17.02 23.34
N LEU A 438 28.07 -16.17 24.07
CA LEU A 438 28.10 -14.71 23.88
C LEU A 438 26.70 -14.06 23.96
N LYS A 439 25.75 -14.73 24.62
CA LYS A 439 24.40 -14.21 24.86
C LYS A 439 24.35 -13.39 26.14
N LEU A 440 23.60 -12.30 26.13
CA LEU A 440 23.27 -11.50 27.31
C LEU A 440 22.22 -12.24 28.17
N ARG A 441 22.44 -12.39 29.47
CA ARG A 441 21.48 -12.97 30.42
C ARG A 441 21.34 -12.10 31.67
N TYR A 442 20.26 -12.29 32.42
CA TYR A 442 20.09 -11.66 33.73
C TYR A 442 21.03 -12.26 34.78
N ARG A 443 21.63 -11.41 35.62
CA ARG A 443 22.37 -11.84 36.83
C ARG A 443 21.39 -12.16 37.96
N PRO A 444 21.59 -13.23 38.75
CA PRO A 444 20.87 -13.40 40.01
C PRO A 444 21.17 -12.23 40.98
N PRO A 445 20.20 -11.67 41.73
CA PRO A 445 18.78 -12.00 41.81
C PRO A 445 17.90 -11.17 40.85
N HIS A 446 18.46 -10.41 39.91
CA HIS A 446 17.73 -9.52 38.98
C HIS A 446 16.89 -10.24 37.92
N GLN A 447 16.63 -11.53 38.10
CA GLN A 447 15.80 -12.33 37.20
C GLN A 447 14.33 -11.94 37.38
N PRO A 448 13.54 -11.83 36.29
CA PRO A 448 12.11 -11.56 36.41
C PRO A 448 11.42 -12.72 37.14
N SER A 449 10.62 -12.43 38.18
CA SER A 449 9.88 -13.47 38.91
C SER A 449 8.81 -14.12 38.01
N GLU A 450 8.65 -15.44 38.12
CA GLU A 450 7.68 -16.23 37.33
C GLU A 450 6.23 -15.72 37.45
N THR A 451 5.87 -15.08 38.57
CA THR A 451 4.54 -14.51 38.82
C THR A 451 4.13 -13.35 37.92
N THR A 452 5.07 -12.73 37.20
CA THR A 452 4.79 -11.57 36.31
C THR A 452 4.72 -11.90 34.82
N ALA A 453 5.08 -13.13 34.40
CA ALA A 453 5.18 -13.49 32.99
C ALA A 453 3.90 -14.13 32.41
N ALA A 454 3.02 -14.68 33.25
CA ALA A 454 1.86 -15.47 32.80
C ALA A 454 0.51 -14.74 32.84
N GLN A 455 0.42 -13.54 33.43
CA GLN A 455 -0.82 -12.77 33.49
C GLN A 455 -0.56 -11.31 33.10
N ARG A 456 -1.27 -10.86 32.07
CA ARG A 456 -1.27 -9.54 31.42
C ARG A 456 -0.25 -9.40 30.29
N GLY A 457 -0.76 -9.53 29.07
CA GLY A 457 -0.12 -9.06 27.82
C GLY A 457 -0.01 -7.54 27.75
N VAL A 458 0.45 -6.91 28.83
CA VAL A 458 0.83 -5.51 28.93
C VAL A 458 2.05 -5.50 29.85
N ALA A 459 3.24 -5.30 29.27
CA ALA A 459 4.46 -5.14 30.03
C ALA A 459 4.35 -3.85 30.86
N GLN A 460 3.88 -3.92 32.10
CA GLN A 460 4.04 -2.82 33.05
C GLN A 460 5.48 -2.84 33.60
N PRO A 461 6.21 -1.71 33.52
CA PRO A 461 7.59 -1.62 33.96
C PRO A 461 7.64 -1.46 35.49
N GLY A 462 7.86 -2.55 36.21
CA GLY A 462 7.73 -2.54 37.68
C GLY A 462 8.70 -3.48 38.37
N ALA A 463 10.00 -3.25 38.22
CA ALA A 463 11.10 -3.65 39.15
C ALA A 463 12.48 -3.36 38.52
N ALA A 464 12.61 -3.54 37.20
CA ALA A 464 13.86 -3.30 36.46
C ALA A 464 14.26 -1.80 36.36
N GLN A 465 13.32 -0.87 36.61
CA GLN A 465 13.56 0.57 36.52
C GLN A 465 14.35 1.17 37.68
N ARG A 466 14.46 0.52 38.84
CA ARG A 466 15.26 1.08 39.96
C ARG A 466 16.78 1.02 39.71
N GLY A 467 17.25 0.19 38.78
CA GLY A 467 18.63 0.22 38.28
C GLY A 467 18.86 1.16 37.09
N ALA A 468 17.80 1.73 36.52
CA ALA A 468 17.85 2.45 35.24
C ALA A 468 18.50 3.84 35.31
N ALA A 469 18.72 4.39 36.51
CA ALA A 469 19.37 5.69 36.69
C ALA A 469 20.89 5.67 36.42
N GLN A 470 21.53 4.49 36.41
CA GLN A 470 22.96 4.38 36.15
C GLN A 470 23.24 4.14 34.66
N ARG A 471 24.35 4.72 34.19
CA ARG A 471 24.93 4.51 32.86
C ARG A 471 25.53 3.10 32.80
N GLU A 472 25.03 2.27 31.89
CA GLU A 472 25.42 0.84 31.78
C GLU A 472 26.30 0.56 30.55
N GLU A 473 26.41 1.52 29.64
CA GLU A 473 27.08 1.38 28.36
C GLU A 473 28.60 1.24 28.50
N ALA A 474 29.24 0.80 27.42
CA ALA A 474 30.68 0.72 27.31
C ALA A 474 31.32 2.11 27.19
N PHE A 475 32.33 2.35 28.01
CA PHE A 475 33.19 3.55 28.01
C PHE A 475 32.41 4.88 28.06
N PRO A 476 31.62 5.13 29.14
CA PRO A 476 30.82 6.34 29.32
C PRO A 476 31.54 7.65 28.95
N ALA A 477 32.75 7.86 29.48
CA ALA A 477 33.52 9.08 29.26
C ALA A 477 33.88 9.37 27.79
N LEU A 478 33.91 8.36 26.90
CA LEU A 478 34.16 8.59 25.47
C LEU A 478 32.93 9.20 24.78
N TRP A 479 31.73 8.76 25.15
CA TRP A 479 30.49 9.37 24.69
C TRP A 479 30.31 10.80 25.22
N ASP A 480 30.75 11.06 26.46
CA ASP A 480 30.71 12.40 27.05
C ASP A 480 31.56 13.41 26.25
N ASN A 481 32.71 12.94 25.73
CA ASN A 481 33.63 13.73 24.92
C ASN A 481 33.28 13.73 23.41
N ALA A 482 32.19 13.06 23.01
CA ALA A 482 31.71 13.00 21.64
C ALA A 482 30.17 13.15 21.55
N PRO A 483 29.60 14.24 22.10
CA PRO A 483 28.15 14.47 22.10
C PRO A 483 27.52 14.44 20.70
N GLN A 484 28.24 14.85 19.66
CA GLN A 484 27.79 14.77 18.28
C GLN A 484 27.41 13.34 17.83
N ASP A 485 28.10 12.32 18.33
CA ASP A 485 27.78 10.92 18.02
C ASP A 485 26.48 10.47 18.71
N LEU A 486 26.19 11.01 19.90
CA LEU A 486 24.92 10.80 20.59
C LEU A 486 23.77 11.50 19.87
N VAL A 487 23.97 12.71 19.35
CA VAL A 487 22.98 13.43 18.52
C VAL A 487 22.63 12.60 17.29
N ILE A 488 23.63 12.11 16.56
CA ILE A 488 23.40 11.27 15.37
C ILE A 488 22.63 9.99 15.76
N LEU A 489 22.94 9.36 16.90
CA LEU A 489 22.17 8.22 17.40
C LEU A 489 20.71 8.61 17.68
N LEU A 490 20.46 9.71 18.40
CA LEU A 490 19.12 10.18 18.72
C LEU A 490 18.31 10.46 17.44
N GLN A 491 18.92 11.07 16.42
CA GLN A 491 18.26 11.37 15.16
C GLN A 491 17.99 10.13 14.32
N GLN A 492 18.95 9.20 14.22
CA GLN A 492 18.90 8.15 13.20
C GLN A 492 18.55 6.75 13.71
N ASN A 493 18.61 6.49 15.03
CA ASN A 493 18.34 5.15 15.55
C ASN A 493 16.89 4.68 15.28
N ARG A 494 16.72 3.36 15.17
CA ARG A 494 15.43 2.68 14.94
C ARG A 494 15.26 1.47 15.87
N CYS A 495 15.90 1.49 17.04
CA CYS A 495 15.98 0.35 17.96
C CYS A 495 15.83 0.82 19.41
N GLN A 496 14.81 0.33 20.11
CA GLN A 496 14.45 0.82 21.43
C GLN A 496 15.59 0.73 22.49
N PRO A 497 16.36 -0.38 22.61
CA PRO A 497 17.54 -0.40 23.49
C PRO A 497 18.61 0.65 23.16
N VAL A 498 18.80 0.95 21.87
CA VAL A 498 19.75 1.98 21.43
C VAL A 498 19.20 3.36 21.77
N ASN A 499 17.91 3.58 21.56
CA ASN A 499 17.21 4.81 21.92
C ASN A 499 17.35 5.11 23.42
N ALA A 500 17.01 4.14 24.27
CA ALA A 500 17.07 4.26 25.72
C ALA A 500 18.50 4.60 26.22
N PHE A 501 19.52 4.00 25.59
CA PHE A 501 20.91 4.34 25.86
C PHE A 501 21.23 5.78 25.42
N ALA A 502 20.93 6.15 24.18
CA ALA A 502 21.27 7.46 23.63
C ALA A 502 20.61 8.60 24.42
N VAL A 503 19.34 8.45 24.78
CA VAL A 503 18.61 9.42 25.63
C VAL A 503 19.29 9.58 26.98
N LYS A 504 19.62 8.47 27.64
CA LYS A 504 20.28 8.49 28.96
C LYS A 504 21.67 9.12 28.89
N ALA A 505 22.47 8.74 27.91
CA ALA A 505 23.83 9.24 27.75
C ALA A 505 23.83 10.74 27.38
N PHE A 506 22.93 11.17 26.50
CA PHE A 506 22.80 12.57 26.10
C PHE A 506 22.33 13.45 27.27
N ARG A 507 21.29 13.03 28.00
CA ARG A 507 20.80 13.77 29.18
C ARG A 507 21.88 13.89 30.28
N ALA A 508 22.76 12.90 30.41
CA ALA A 508 23.86 12.93 31.38
C ALA A 508 25.09 13.73 30.91
N ASN A 509 25.14 14.15 29.65
CA ASN A 509 26.28 14.87 29.10
C ASN A 509 26.27 16.33 29.58
N PRO A 510 27.36 16.87 30.16
CA PRO A 510 27.41 18.25 30.65
C PRO A 510 27.13 19.33 29.58
N TYR A 511 27.40 19.03 28.32
CA TYR A 511 27.29 19.96 27.19
C TYR A 511 26.01 19.75 26.37
N TYR A 512 25.05 18.93 26.81
CA TYR A 512 23.88 18.56 26.00
C TYR A 512 23.09 19.77 25.44
N ARG A 513 23.09 20.90 26.17
CA ARG A 513 22.44 22.14 25.75
C ARG A 513 23.04 22.74 24.48
N GLU A 514 24.36 22.65 24.28
CA GLU A 514 25.02 23.16 23.07
C GLU A 514 24.61 22.40 21.80
N PHE A 515 24.11 21.17 21.98
CA PHE A 515 23.69 20.26 20.91
C PHE A 515 22.16 20.16 20.78
N SER A 516 21.42 20.90 21.61
CA SER A 516 19.96 20.89 21.71
C SER A 516 19.30 21.80 20.67
N THR A 517 19.52 21.52 19.39
CA THR A 517 19.01 22.35 18.28
C THR A 517 17.51 22.09 18.01
N PRO A 518 16.79 23.04 17.37
CA PRO A 518 15.42 22.82 16.92
C PRO A 518 15.26 21.58 16.03
N VAL A 519 16.26 21.27 15.20
CA VAL A 519 16.27 20.05 14.35
C VAL A 519 16.30 18.79 15.20
N LEU A 520 17.16 18.71 16.22
CA LEU A 520 17.19 17.56 17.12
C LEU A 520 15.87 17.41 17.89
N ILE A 521 15.29 18.53 18.34
CA ILE A 521 14.00 18.53 19.04
C ILE A 521 12.90 17.98 18.14
N PHE A 522 12.81 18.47 16.90
CA PHE A 522 11.87 17.95 15.90
C PHE A 522 12.05 16.44 15.68
N ASP A 523 13.30 15.98 15.51
CA ASP A 523 13.60 14.56 15.31
C ASP A 523 13.17 13.72 16.52
N LEU A 524 13.48 14.16 17.74
CA LEU A 524 13.12 13.50 18.99
C LEU A 524 11.61 13.39 19.18
N LEU A 525 10.87 14.47 18.88
CA LEU A 525 9.43 14.52 19.02
C LEU A 525 8.69 13.67 17.99
N ASN A 526 9.29 13.42 16.83
CA ASN A 526 8.74 12.53 15.80
C ASN A 526 9.17 11.07 15.93
N LYS A 527 10.02 10.72 16.92
CA LYS A 527 10.35 9.32 17.20
C LYS A 527 9.13 8.55 17.73
N PRO A 528 9.05 7.23 17.47
CA PRO A 528 8.05 6.36 18.07
C PRO A 528 8.36 5.98 19.53
N TYR A 529 9.39 6.59 20.13
CA TYR A 529 9.93 6.20 21.44
C TYR A 529 9.55 7.25 22.50
N PRO A 530 8.72 6.90 23.50
CA PRO A 530 8.28 7.83 24.54
C PRO A 530 9.41 8.54 25.28
N GLU A 531 10.56 7.86 25.46
CA GLU A 531 11.74 8.42 26.11
C GLU A 531 12.36 9.57 25.30
N SER A 532 12.33 9.48 23.96
CA SER A 532 12.80 10.53 23.06
C SER A 532 11.81 11.66 22.97
N ASN A 533 10.51 11.37 22.90
CA ASN A 533 9.47 12.40 22.94
C ASN A 533 9.59 13.21 24.24
N ALA A 534 9.76 12.54 25.39
CA ALA A 534 9.93 13.19 26.69
C ALA A 534 11.20 14.06 26.75
N LEU A 535 12.34 13.57 26.24
CA LEU A 535 13.56 14.35 26.15
C LEU A 535 13.39 15.57 25.23
N GLY A 536 12.75 15.40 24.07
CA GLY A 536 12.47 16.51 23.14
C GLY A 536 11.61 17.60 23.80
N MET A 537 10.57 17.20 24.55
CA MET A 537 9.71 18.14 25.29
C MET A 537 10.45 18.83 26.44
N GLU A 538 11.32 18.13 27.16
CA GLU A 538 12.17 18.67 28.22
C GLU A 538 13.09 19.76 27.65
N ILE A 539 13.85 19.42 26.60
CA ILE A 539 14.79 20.34 25.95
C ILE A 539 14.05 21.55 25.35
N ALA A 540 12.91 21.35 24.69
CA ALA A 540 12.13 22.44 24.12
C ALA A 540 11.70 23.45 25.18
N ARG A 541 11.19 22.96 26.32
CA ARG A 541 10.76 23.84 27.44
C ARG A 541 11.93 24.60 28.06
N GLU A 542 13.09 23.96 28.18
CA GLU A 542 14.30 24.62 28.71
C GLU A 542 14.86 25.69 27.77
N GLY A 543 14.76 25.48 26.46
CA GLY A 543 15.29 26.39 25.44
C GLY A 543 14.39 27.57 25.09
N TYR A 544 13.12 27.56 25.50
CA TYR A 544 12.17 28.60 25.11
C TYR A 544 12.24 29.84 26.00
N ASP A 545 12.52 30.99 25.39
CA ASP A 545 12.42 32.31 26.01
C ASP A 545 11.17 33.06 25.49
N PRO A 546 10.14 33.29 26.33
CA PRO A 546 8.95 34.04 25.92
C PRO A 546 9.24 35.49 25.50
N ALA A 547 10.30 36.11 26.00
CA ALA A 547 10.68 37.48 25.63
C ALA A 547 11.34 37.53 24.24
N ASN A 548 12.07 36.48 23.89
CA ASN A 548 12.68 36.31 22.57
C ASN A 548 12.40 34.91 22.01
N PRO A 549 11.18 34.66 21.51
CA PRO A 549 10.79 33.34 21.05
C PRO A 549 11.64 32.90 19.86
N ASP A 550 12.27 31.74 19.99
CA ASP A 550 12.97 31.05 18.89
C ASP A 550 11.92 30.53 17.89
N VAL A 551 11.94 31.11 16.70
CA VAL A 551 11.00 30.80 15.62
C VAL A 551 11.20 29.38 15.10
N GLU A 552 12.44 28.91 14.97
CA GLU A 552 12.71 27.57 14.48
C GLU A 552 12.28 26.50 15.49
N LEU A 553 12.50 26.76 16.78
CA LEU A 553 11.97 25.90 17.83
C LEU A 553 10.44 25.85 17.83
N LEU A 554 9.79 27.00 17.66
CA LEU A 554 8.33 27.07 17.61
C LEU A 554 7.77 26.23 16.46
N PHE A 555 8.30 26.39 15.25
CA PHE A 555 7.84 25.60 14.11
C PHE A 555 8.23 24.12 14.20
N ALA A 556 9.37 23.79 14.82
CA ALA A 556 9.71 22.40 15.15
C ALA A 556 8.63 21.72 16.02
N LEU A 557 7.99 22.46 16.94
CA LEU A 557 6.84 21.96 17.71
C LEU A 557 5.55 21.91 16.89
N LEU A 558 5.28 22.92 16.06
CA LEU A 558 4.08 22.97 15.23
C LEU A 558 4.05 21.88 14.15
N ASP A 559 5.21 21.51 13.60
CA ASP A 559 5.32 20.57 12.48
C ASP A 559 5.35 19.10 12.91
N CYS A 560 5.61 18.82 14.19
CA CYS A 560 5.75 17.44 14.69
C CYS A 560 4.41 16.68 14.77
N ASN A 561 4.45 15.36 14.83
CA ASN A 561 3.26 14.50 14.93
C ASN A 561 2.75 14.29 16.38
N LEU A 562 3.50 14.75 17.39
CA LEU A 562 3.13 14.58 18.79
C LEU A 562 2.13 15.66 19.22
N LEU A 563 0.89 15.27 19.53
CA LEU A 563 -0.19 16.20 19.91
C LEU A 563 0.17 17.11 21.09
N GLU A 564 0.90 16.61 22.09
CA GLU A 564 1.36 17.42 23.23
C GLU A 564 2.30 18.55 22.80
N ALA A 565 3.23 18.25 21.87
CA ALA A 565 4.16 19.22 21.33
C ALA A 565 3.45 20.24 20.43
N GLN A 566 2.50 19.80 19.60
CA GLN A 566 1.67 20.72 18.80
C GLN A 566 0.88 21.68 19.70
N ALA A 567 0.26 21.17 20.78
CA ALA A 567 -0.48 22.00 21.73
C ALA A 567 0.43 23.03 22.41
N LEU A 568 1.64 22.63 22.80
CA LEU A 568 2.65 23.54 23.34
C LEU A 568 3.06 24.60 22.31
N GLY A 569 3.38 24.19 21.08
CA GLY A 569 3.72 25.09 19.98
C GLY A 569 2.61 26.10 19.68
N ILE A 570 1.35 25.67 19.66
CA ILE A 570 0.18 26.55 19.47
C ILE A 570 0.06 27.54 20.63
N SER A 571 0.31 27.12 21.87
CA SER A 571 0.29 28.03 23.02
C SER A 571 1.37 29.12 22.92
N TRP A 572 2.56 28.76 22.43
CA TRP A 572 3.66 29.71 22.21
C TRP A 572 3.39 30.61 21.02
N LEU A 573 2.81 30.08 19.94
CA LEU A 573 2.34 30.85 18.80
C LEU A 573 1.28 31.87 19.20
N GLN A 574 0.34 31.51 20.07
CA GLN A 574 -0.65 32.43 20.63
C GLN A 574 0.01 33.58 21.41
N ALA A 575 0.98 33.27 22.27
CA ALA A 575 1.70 34.26 23.07
C ALA A 575 2.59 35.18 22.21
N ALA A 576 3.27 34.62 21.21
CA ALA A 576 4.20 35.34 20.33
C ALA A 576 3.54 35.88 19.05
N ARG A 577 2.21 35.78 18.92
CA ARG A 577 1.43 36.04 17.68
C ARG A 577 1.88 37.29 16.92
N ARG A 578 2.00 38.42 17.60
CA ARG A 578 2.36 39.70 16.95
C ARG A 578 3.75 39.66 16.30
N LYS A 579 4.74 39.06 16.97
CA LYS A 579 6.11 38.97 16.47
C LYS A 579 6.22 37.97 15.33
N ILE A 580 5.54 36.82 15.43
CA ILE A 580 5.56 35.79 14.38
C ILE A 580 4.91 36.29 13.10
N LEU A 581 3.76 36.95 13.18
CA LEU A 581 3.00 37.42 12.00
C LEU A 581 3.58 38.65 11.30
N GLN A 582 4.68 39.25 11.80
CA GLN A 582 5.37 40.36 11.14
C GLN A 582 6.26 39.92 9.98
N GLU A 583 6.77 38.68 10.03
CA GLU A 583 7.69 38.15 9.05
C GLU A 583 6.95 37.34 7.98
N LYS A 584 7.22 37.64 6.70
CA LYS A 584 6.59 36.97 5.54
C LYS A 584 6.76 35.45 5.61
N GLU A 585 8.00 35.00 5.86
CA GLU A 585 8.38 33.59 5.90
C GLU A 585 7.53 32.78 6.88
N ASN A 586 7.24 33.37 8.05
CA ASN A 586 6.46 32.71 9.09
C ASN A 586 4.99 32.56 8.70
N VAL A 587 4.43 33.57 8.04
CA VAL A 587 3.05 33.52 7.54
C VAL A 587 2.92 32.45 6.47
N VAL A 588 3.89 32.34 5.56
CA VAL A 588 3.95 31.28 4.55
C VAL A 588 4.01 29.91 5.21
N ARG A 589 4.88 29.70 6.21
CA ARG A 589 4.97 28.44 6.98
C ARG A 589 3.65 28.08 7.68
N LEU A 590 2.94 29.05 8.25
CA LEU A 590 1.63 28.82 8.87
C LEU A 590 0.56 28.40 7.86
N LEU A 591 0.54 29.02 6.68
CA LEU A 591 -0.39 28.66 5.61
C LEU A 591 -0.11 27.28 5.04
N LEU A 592 1.17 26.91 4.93
CA LEU A 592 1.62 25.62 4.42
C LEU A 592 1.72 24.53 5.50
N ALA A 593 1.32 24.83 6.74
CA ALA A 593 1.39 23.88 7.84
C ALA A 593 0.53 22.63 7.55
N LYS A 594 1.16 21.45 7.65
CA LYS A 594 0.50 20.16 7.39
C LYS A 594 -0.38 19.71 8.55
N GLN A 595 -0.13 20.21 9.76
CA GLN A 595 -0.89 19.83 10.95
C GLN A 595 -2.24 20.58 10.98
N PRO A 596 -3.40 19.87 10.98
CA PRO A 596 -4.72 20.53 10.92
C PRO A 596 -4.98 21.50 12.08
N ALA A 597 -4.45 21.22 13.27
CA ALA A 597 -4.58 22.10 14.43
C ALA A 597 -3.95 23.49 14.21
N VAL A 598 -2.84 23.55 13.46
CA VAL A 598 -2.15 24.81 13.13
C VAL A 598 -2.95 25.61 12.11
N GLY A 599 -3.50 24.93 11.09
CA GLY A 599 -4.40 25.55 10.12
C GLY A 599 -5.67 26.11 10.76
N GLN A 600 -6.30 25.34 11.65
CA GLN A 600 -7.48 25.77 12.40
C GLN A 600 -7.15 26.97 13.30
N TRP A 601 -6.04 26.91 14.05
CA TRP A 601 -5.61 28.07 14.83
C TRP A 601 -5.39 29.31 13.97
N THR A 602 -4.77 29.14 12.80
CA THR A 602 -4.51 30.24 11.84
C THR A 602 -5.82 30.85 11.36
N LYS A 603 -6.80 30.03 11.00
CA LYS A 603 -8.15 30.46 10.60
C LYS A 603 -8.84 31.28 11.68
N ASP A 604 -8.76 30.83 12.94
CA ASP A 604 -9.48 31.43 14.06
C ASP A 604 -8.80 32.69 14.62
N ASN A 605 -7.47 32.79 14.47
CA ASN A 605 -6.67 33.83 15.14
C ASN A 605 -5.98 34.80 14.20
N VAL A 606 -5.97 34.58 12.89
CA VAL A 606 -5.37 35.53 11.92
C VAL A 606 -6.47 36.24 11.16
N SER A 607 -6.28 37.53 10.90
CA SER A 607 -7.27 38.36 10.19
C SER A 607 -6.61 39.13 9.05
N PRO A 608 -7.31 39.35 7.91
CA PRO A 608 -6.74 40.04 6.75
C PRO A 608 -6.12 41.40 7.07
N ASN A 609 -6.73 42.16 7.99
CA ASN A 609 -6.32 43.52 8.36
C ASN A 609 -4.95 43.61 9.05
N LEU A 610 -4.33 42.48 9.39
CA LEU A 610 -2.98 42.44 9.98
C LEU A 610 -1.89 42.63 8.93
N PHE A 611 -2.20 42.45 7.65
CA PHE A 611 -1.22 42.44 6.57
C PHE A 611 -1.40 43.64 5.65
N HIS A 612 -0.33 44.44 5.52
CA HIS A 612 -0.21 45.43 4.47
C HIS A 612 -0.08 44.79 3.08
N SER A 613 -0.40 45.54 2.02
CA SER A 613 -0.55 45.03 0.65
C SER A 613 0.71 44.34 0.09
N THR A 614 1.89 44.91 0.32
CA THR A 614 3.16 44.33 -0.16
C THR A 614 3.41 42.95 0.42
N MET A 615 3.19 42.77 1.73
CA MET A 615 3.34 41.47 2.40
C MET A 615 2.26 40.48 1.97
N ALA A 616 0.99 40.92 1.89
CA ALA A 616 -0.11 40.09 1.42
C ALA A 616 0.16 39.51 0.01
N LYS A 617 0.68 40.34 -0.90
CA LYS A 617 1.08 39.91 -2.24
C LYS A 617 2.27 38.95 -2.20
N GLY A 618 3.33 39.28 -1.46
CA GLY A 618 4.50 38.42 -1.31
C GLY A 618 4.16 37.03 -0.77
N VAL A 619 3.36 36.95 0.29
CA VAL A 619 2.87 35.68 0.86
C VAL A 619 2.03 34.90 -0.15
N THR A 620 1.12 35.57 -0.87
CA THR A 620 0.26 34.92 -1.85
C THR A 620 1.07 34.28 -2.97
N GLU A 621 1.99 35.03 -3.58
CA GLU A 621 2.81 34.51 -4.69
C GLU A 621 3.70 33.34 -4.24
N GLU A 622 4.34 33.46 -3.08
CA GLU A 622 5.22 32.42 -2.55
C GLU A 622 4.47 31.14 -2.17
N VAL A 623 3.26 31.25 -1.60
CA VAL A 623 2.41 30.09 -1.36
C VAL A 623 2.00 29.41 -2.67
N LEU A 624 1.62 30.19 -3.69
CA LEU A 624 1.23 29.64 -4.99
C LEU A 624 2.41 28.99 -5.74
N GLU A 625 3.62 29.48 -5.54
CA GLU A 625 4.86 28.90 -6.07
C GLU A 625 5.25 27.61 -5.34
N LEU A 626 5.25 27.62 -4.00
CA LEU A 626 5.72 26.49 -3.19
C LEU A 626 4.73 25.34 -3.11
N LEU A 627 3.42 25.62 -3.10
CA LEU A 627 2.40 24.60 -2.85
C LEU A 627 2.43 23.45 -3.88
N PRO A 628 2.58 23.69 -5.20
CA PRO A 628 2.76 22.61 -6.18
C PRO A 628 4.05 21.81 -5.99
N LEU A 629 5.12 22.41 -5.48
CA LEU A 629 6.41 21.73 -5.25
C LEU A 629 6.36 20.80 -4.03
N MET A 630 5.51 21.11 -3.06
CA MET A 630 5.37 20.34 -1.82
C MET A 630 4.40 19.16 -1.92
N VAL A 631 3.63 19.06 -3.02
CA VAL A 631 2.75 17.93 -3.33
C VAL A 631 3.41 17.11 -4.44
N PRO A 632 3.86 15.87 -4.19
CA PRO A 632 4.46 15.07 -5.24
C PRO A 632 3.43 14.79 -6.36
N PRO A 633 3.82 14.81 -7.65
CA PRO A 633 2.92 14.52 -8.78
C PRO A 633 2.25 13.16 -8.69
N ASP A 634 2.92 12.20 -8.05
CA ASP A 634 2.48 10.81 -7.87
C ASP A 634 1.61 10.60 -6.62
N ALA A 635 1.23 11.67 -5.91
CA ALA A 635 0.28 11.57 -4.81
C ALA A 635 -1.01 10.92 -5.34
N GLU A 636 -1.52 9.90 -4.63
CA GLU A 636 -2.74 9.22 -5.05
C GLU A 636 -3.83 10.26 -5.37
N PRO A 637 -4.54 10.12 -6.50
CA PRO A 637 -5.65 10.99 -6.87
C PRO A 637 -6.86 10.67 -5.97
N ALA A 638 -6.70 10.86 -4.66
CA ALA A 638 -7.81 11.00 -3.75
C ALA A 638 -8.49 12.34 -4.08
N SER A 639 -9.73 12.27 -4.54
CA SER A 639 -10.62 13.41 -4.58
C SER A 639 -10.65 14.02 -3.18
N ALA A 640 -10.18 15.27 -3.07
CA ALA A 640 -9.83 16.00 -1.84
C ALA A 640 -8.52 15.59 -1.15
N ASN A 641 -7.46 16.38 -1.40
CA ASN A 641 -6.36 16.52 -0.45
C ASN A 641 -6.78 17.57 0.60
N PRO A 642 -7.05 17.18 1.86
CA PRO A 642 -7.59 18.09 2.87
C PRO A 642 -6.60 19.20 3.24
N TRP A 643 -5.29 18.93 3.15
CA TRP A 643 -4.26 19.93 3.38
C TRP A 643 -4.30 21.02 2.31
N VAL A 644 -4.32 20.65 1.02
CA VAL A 644 -4.47 21.61 -0.09
C VAL A 644 -5.76 22.43 0.04
N ALA A 645 -6.87 21.79 0.39
CA ALA A 645 -8.14 22.47 0.60
C ALA A 645 -8.04 23.51 1.73
N GLN A 646 -7.39 23.16 2.84
CA GLN A 646 -7.13 24.06 3.96
C GLN A 646 -6.23 25.23 3.57
N VAL A 647 -5.12 24.99 2.86
CA VAL A 647 -4.23 26.05 2.37
C VAL A 647 -5.01 27.01 1.47
N GLY A 648 -5.79 26.47 0.53
CA GLY A 648 -6.62 27.26 -0.37
C GLY A 648 -7.69 28.07 0.35
N GLU A 649 -8.36 27.50 1.35
CA GLU A 649 -9.33 28.21 2.18
C GLU A 649 -8.69 29.37 2.95
N LEU A 650 -7.56 29.12 3.62
CA LEU A 650 -6.82 30.15 4.36
C LEU A 650 -6.34 31.26 3.44
N LEU A 651 -5.83 30.92 2.25
CA LEU A 651 -5.35 31.89 1.27
C LEU A 651 -6.49 32.81 0.80
N LEU A 652 -7.64 32.23 0.43
CA LEU A 652 -8.82 32.98 -0.01
C LEU A 652 -9.44 33.82 1.12
N LEU A 653 -9.38 33.35 2.36
CA LEU A 653 -9.91 34.03 3.54
C LEU A 653 -9.02 35.20 3.99
N LEU A 654 -7.72 34.98 4.07
CA LEU A 654 -6.77 35.92 4.67
C LEU A 654 -6.22 36.94 3.67
N PHE A 655 -6.13 36.58 2.38
CA PHE A 655 -5.52 37.43 1.35
C PHE A 655 -6.44 37.69 0.15
N PRO A 656 -7.72 38.07 0.36
CA PRO A 656 -8.69 38.15 -0.73
C PRO A 656 -8.30 39.17 -1.81
N GLU A 657 -7.71 40.31 -1.47
CA GLU A 657 -7.27 41.31 -2.48
C GLU A 657 -6.02 40.87 -3.25
N ALA A 658 -5.05 40.22 -2.58
CA ALA A 658 -3.84 39.74 -3.24
C ALA A 658 -4.16 38.59 -4.21
N VAL A 659 -5.10 37.71 -3.86
CA VAL A 659 -5.61 36.66 -4.75
C VAL A 659 -6.17 37.23 -6.06
N LYS A 660 -6.80 38.41 -6.03
CA LYS A 660 -7.34 39.05 -7.24
C LYS A 660 -6.26 39.50 -8.23
N GLU A 661 -5.02 39.65 -7.75
CA GLU A 661 -3.85 40.10 -8.50
C GLU A 661 -2.78 39.00 -8.63
N ALA A 662 -3.13 37.75 -8.31
CA ALA A 662 -2.22 36.62 -8.33
C ALA A 662 -1.62 36.41 -9.73
N SER A 663 -0.32 36.12 -9.79
CA SER A 663 0.39 35.84 -11.04
C SER A 663 -0.28 34.73 -11.84
N LEU A 664 -0.76 35.04 -13.05
CA LEU A 664 -1.36 34.07 -13.97
C LEU A 664 -0.45 32.86 -14.25
N PRO A 665 0.88 33.00 -14.42
CA PRO A 665 1.79 31.86 -14.43
C PRO A 665 1.69 30.92 -13.22
N HIS A 666 1.60 31.44 -11.99
CA HIS A 666 1.43 30.60 -10.81
C HIS A 666 0.06 29.92 -10.78
N VAL A 667 -0.99 30.63 -11.21
CA VAL A 667 -2.32 30.02 -11.34
C VAL A 667 -2.31 28.90 -12.38
N GLN A 668 -1.60 29.06 -13.50
CA GLN A 668 -1.41 28.01 -14.50
C GLN A 668 -0.70 26.78 -13.90
N LEU A 669 0.30 26.96 -13.04
CA LEU A 669 0.95 25.83 -12.35
C LEU A 669 -0.06 25.02 -11.53
N LEU A 670 -1.01 25.68 -10.86
CA LEU A 670 -2.06 24.98 -10.11
C LEU A 670 -3.01 24.21 -11.04
N LEU A 671 -3.41 24.82 -12.16
CA LEU A 671 -4.32 24.23 -13.13
C LEU A 671 -3.72 23.04 -13.88
N SER A 672 -2.41 23.06 -14.14
CA SER A 672 -1.69 21.97 -14.80
C SER A 672 -1.28 20.84 -13.85
N HIS A 673 -1.48 21.01 -12.55
CA HIS A 673 -1.14 19.98 -11.57
C HIS A 673 -2.05 18.74 -11.69
N PRO A 674 -1.54 17.50 -11.54
CA PRO A 674 -2.36 16.28 -11.70
C PRO A 674 -3.46 16.12 -10.66
N LEU A 675 -3.35 16.76 -9.50
CA LEU A 675 -4.31 16.66 -8.39
C LEU A 675 -5.53 17.58 -8.54
N GLU A 676 -6.75 17.03 -8.42
CA GLU A 676 -8.02 17.78 -8.49
C GLU A 676 -8.08 18.98 -7.53
N ALA A 677 -7.69 18.78 -6.27
CA ALA A 677 -7.76 19.82 -5.25
C ALA A 677 -6.92 21.05 -5.63
N MET A 678 -5.83 20.84 -6.38
CA MET A 678 -4.97 21.92 -6.84
C MET A 678 -5.57 22.67 -8.02
N GLN A 679 -6.11 21.95 -8.99
CA GLN A 679 -6.85 22.55 -10.11
C GLN A 679 -8.07 23.34 -9.61
N ALA A 680 -8.80 22.80 -8.64
CA ALA A 680 -9.93 23.46 -8.01
C ALA A 680 -9.54 24.75 -7.28
N LEU A 681 -8.36 24.80 -6.64
CA LEU A 681 -7.81 26.03 -6.08
C LEU A 681 -7.48 27.06 -7.18
N GLY A 682 -6.81 26.63 -8.26
CA GLY A 682 -6.52 27.49 -9.40
C GLY A 682 -7.78 28.10 -10.02
N VAL A 683 -8.83 27.29 -10.20
CA VAL A 683 -10.16 27.74 -10.63
C VAL A 683 -10.73 28.79 -9.67
N LYS A 684 -10.73 28.52 -8.35
CA LYS A 684 -11.25 29.44 -7.34
C LYS A 684 -10.53 30.79 -7.35
N ILE A 685 -9.23 30.80 -7.66
CA ILE A 685 -8.43 32.00 -7.82
C ILE A 685 -8.83 32.72 -9.13
N LEU A 686 -8.88 32.03 -10.27
CA LEU A 686 -9.30 32.61 -11.55
C LEU A 686 -10.69 33.26 -11.50
N LEU A 687 -11.67 32.61 -10.87
CA LEU A 687 -13.03 33.14 -10.75
C LEU A 687 -13.10 34.42 -9.89
N ARG A 688 -12.06 34.74 -9.11
CA ARG A 688 -11.94 35.97 -8.32
C ARG A 688 -10.95 36.97 -8.92
N HIS A 689 -10.22 36.58 -9.97
CA HIS A 689 -9.14 37.38 -10.53
C HIS A 689 -9.65 38.68 -11.19
N ARG A 690 -8.85 39.75 -11.16
CA ARG A 690 -9.20 41.05 -11.77
C ARG A 690 -9.13 41.05 -13.31
N THR A 691 -8.28 40.21 -13.89
CA THR A 691 -8.21 40.03 -15.36
C THR A 691 -9.54 39.50 -15.88
N ARG A 692 -10.07 40.17 -16.90
CA ARG A 692 -11.35 39.77 -17.51
C ARG A 692 -11.18 38.45 -18.25
N ALA A 693 -12.27 37.69 -18.37
CA ALA A 693 -12.24 36.38 -19.04
C ALA A 693 -11.72 36.48 -20.50
N GLU A 694 -11.96 37.61 -21.18
CA GLU A 694 -11.47 37.85 -22.55
C GLU A 694 -9.95 38.03 -22.65
N GLU A 695 -9.32 38.46 -21.56
CA GLU A 695 -7.89 38.78 -21.49
C GLU A 695 -7.06 37.62 -20.92
N LEU A 696 -7.71 36.52 -20.51
CA LEU A 696 -7.01 35.35 -20.01
C LEU A 696 -6.27 34.63 -21.16
N PRO A 697 -5.07 34.07 -20.89
CA PRO A 697 -4.35 33.24 -21.86
C PRO A 697 -5.20 32.07 -22.36
N ALA A 698 -5.22 31.85 -23.68
CA ALA A 698 -6.05 30.80 -24.29
C ALA A 698 -5.78 29.38 -23.73
N GLY A 699 -4.52 29.09 -23.38
CA GLY A 699 -4.13 27.80 -22.79
C GLY A 699 -4.78 27.48 -21.44
N MET A 700 -5.26 28.49 -20.70
CA MET A 700 -5.98 28.26 -19.43
C MET A 700 -7.36 27.64 -19.67
N PHE A 701 -8.11 28.12 -20.66
CA PHE A 701 -9.41 27.54 -21.01
C PHE A 701 -9.25 26.10 -21.49
N GLU A 702 -8.23 25.84 -22.31
CA GLU A 702 -7.91 24.48 -22.78
C GLU A 702 -7.58 23.55 -21.60
N THR A 703 -6.74 24.00 -20.66
CA THR A 703 -6.38 23.22 -19.47
C THR A 703 -7.62 22.86 -18.64
N LEU A 704 -8.55 23.79 -18.46
CA LEU A 704 -9.78 23.57 -17.69
C LEU A 704 -10.76 22.61 -18.38
N LEU A 705 -11.00 22.81 -19.68
CA LEU A 705 -11.98 22.04 -20.44
C LEU A 705 -11.52 20.61 -20.74
N THR A 706 -10.21 20.38 -20.78
CA THR A 706 -9.60 19.05 -20.99
C THR A 706 -9.22 18.34 -19.70
N SER A 707 -9.46 18.95 -18.53
CA SER A 707 -9.17 18.33 -17.23
C SER A 707 -9.87 16.97 -17.09
N PRO A 708 -9.24 15.97 -16.45
CA PRO A 708 -9.90 14.70 -16.15
C PRO A 708 -11.03 14.85 -15.12
N TYR A 709 -11.07 15.95 -14.38
CA TYR A 709 -12.02 16.17 -13.28
C TYR A 709 -13.27 16.95 -13.71
N ALA A 710 -14.44 16.38 -13.45
CA ALA A 710 -15.73 16.97 -13.81
C ALA A 710 -15.95 18.35 -13.16
N SER A 711 -15.57 18.50 -11.89
CA SER A 711 -15.68 19.76 -11.14
C SER A 711 -14.89 20.91 -11.80
N VAL A 712 -13.72 20.61 -12.36
CA VAL A 712 -12.84 21.56 -13.05
C VAL A 712 -13.39 21.91 -14.42
N ARG A 713 -13.86 20.92 -15.21
CA ARG A 713 -14.50 21.16 -16.51
C ARG A 713 -15.73 22.05 -16.40
N ALA A 714 -16.61 21.75 -15.43
CA ALA A 714 -17.80 22.57 -15.16
C ALA A 714 -17.41 24.02 -14.84
N SER A 715 -16.39 24.22 -14.01
CA SER A 715 -15.90 25.56 -13.70
C SER A 715 -15.23 26.26 -14.89
N GLY A 716 -14.61 25.50 -15.80
CA GLY A 716 -14.11 26.01 -17.08
C GLY A 716 -15.23 26.55 -17.97
N VAL A 717 -16.38 25.86 -18.00
CA VAL A 717 -17.58 26.35 -18.70
C VAL A 717 -18.15 27.59 -18.03
N ASP A 718 -18.21 27.65 -16.69
CA ASP A 718 -18.61 28.87 -15.95
C ASP A 718 -17.72 30.07 -16.31
N LEU A 719 -16.39 29.87 -16.30
CA LEU A 719 -15.43 30.89 -16.68
C LEU A 719 -15.62 31.34 -18.13
N PHE A 720 -15.90 30.40 -19.05
CA PHE A 720 -16.23 30.72 -20.45
C PHE A 720 -17.50 31.56 -20.55
N GLY A 721 -18.52 31.26 -19.75
CA GLY A 721 -19.78 32.02 -19.68
C GLY A 721 -19.64 33.48 -19.21
N ARG A 722 -18.50 33.84 -18.60
CA ARG A 722 -18.19 35.23 -18.18
C ARG A 722 -17.70 36.10 -19.32
N LEU A 723 -17.40 35.54 -20.50
CA LEU A 723 -17.12 36.31 -21.70
C LEU A 723 -18.30 37.24 -22.05
N THR A 724 -18.01 38.39 -22.64
CA THR A 724 -19.07 39.26 -23.18
C THR A 724 -19.99 38.54 -24.16
N ASN A 725 -21.27 38.94 -24.22
CA ASN A 725 -22.25 38.33 -25.14
C ASN A 725 -21.81 38.41 -26.61
N TYR A 726 -21.07 39.45 -26.99
CA TYR A 726 -20.50 39.59 -28.33
C TYR A 726 -19.52 38.46 -28.64
N ILE A 727 -18.55 38.21 -27.75
CA ILE A 727 -17.53 37.17 -27.94
C ILE A 727 -18.14 35.77 -27.85
N LEU A 728 -19.10 35.56 -26.93
CA LEU A 728 -19.85 34.30 -26.86
C LEU A 728 -20.58 34.00 -28.17
N TYR A 729 -21.15 35.03 -28.81
CA TYR A 729 -21.82 34.88 -30.10
C TYR A 729 -20.85 34.61 -31.25
N GLU A 730 -19.69 35.28 -31.29
CA GLU A 730 -18.63 34.98 -32.26
C GLU A 730 -18.15 33.53 -32.12
N ARG A 731 -18.12 32.99 -30.88
CA ARG A 731 -17.70 31.62 -30.56
C ARG A 731 -18.85 30.62 -30.39
N ARG A 732 -20.03 30.91 -30.95
CA ARG A 732 -21.24 30.09 -30.75
C ARG A 732 -21.10 28.62 -31.14
N GLU A 733 -20.22 28.28 -32.09
CA GLU A 733 -19.92 26.89 -32.46
C GLU A 733 -19.33 26.09 -31.28
N VAL A 734 -18.59 26.74 -30.39
CA VAL A 734 -18.06 26.13 -29.15
C VAL A 734 -19.18 25.87 -28.15
N LEU A 735 -20.16 26.78 -28.05
CA LEU A 735 -21.32 26.57 -27.18
C LEU A 735 -22.19 25.41 -27.67
N VAL A 736 -22.36 25.29 -28.98
CA VAL A 736 -23.01 24.14 -29.61
C VAL A 736 -22.27 22.84 -29.28
N SER A 737 -20.94 22.82 -29.36
CA SER A 737 -20.16 21.62 -29.03
C SER A 737 -20.27 21.26 -27.54
N PHE A 738 -20.37 22.24 -26.64
CA PHE A 738 -20.63 22.01 -25.22
C PHE A 738 -22.00 21.36 -24.98
N CYS A 739 -23.06 21.75 -25.70
CA CYS A 739 -24.37 21.11 -25.61
C CYS A 739 -24.34 19.63 -26.02
N LEU A 740 -23.35 19.23 -26.83
CA LEU A 740 -23.19 17.86 -27.35
C LEU A 740 -21.99 17.13 -26.75
N SER A 741 -21.39 17.68 -25.70
CA SER A 741 -20.21 17.12 -25.05
C SER A 741 -20.47 15.71 -24.51
N ILE A 742 -19.45 14.86 -24.53
CA ILE A 742 -19.46 13.56 -23.83
C ILE A 742 -19.63 13.73 -22.31
N HIS A 743 -19.25 14.89 -21.78
CA HIS A 743 -19.27 15.17 -20.35
C HIS A 743 -20.61 15.81 -19.91
N PRO A 744 -21.41 15.15 -19.05
CA PRO A 744 -22.73 15.64 -18.67
C PRO A 744 -22.70 16.99 -17.94
N GLU A 745 -21.71 17.22 -17.08
CA GLU A 745 -21.57 18.48 -16.35
C GLU A 745 -21.27 19.67 -17.26
N VAL A 746 -20.61 19.44 -18.40
CA VAL A 746 -20.39 20.47 -19.43
C VAL A 746 -21.70 20.83 -20.11
N ARG A 747 -22.50 19.81 -20.47
CA ARG A 747 -23.82 20.01 -21.09
C ARG A 747 -24.78 20.76 -20.16
N GLN A 748 -24.79 20.44 -18.87
CA GLN A 748 -25.64 21.10 -17.89
C GLN A 748 -25.20 22.55 -17.63
N GLN A 749 -23.90 22.78 -17.47
CA GLN A 749 -23.37 24.11 -17.15
C GLN A 749 -23.51 25.11 -18.32
N VAL A 750 -23.59 24.64 -19.58
CA VAL A 750 -23.71 25.54 -20.74
C VAL A 750 -25.13 26.09 -20.95
N ILE A 751 -26.18 25.43 -20.42
CA ILE A 751 -27.58 25.84 -20.58
C ILE A 751 -27.83 27.32 -20.22
N PRO A 752 -27.45 27.83 -19.03
CA PRO A 752 -27.67 29.25 -18.69
C PRO A 752 -26.91 30.22 -19.61
N ILE A 753 -25.76 29.80 -20.16
CA ILE A 753 -24.97 30.60 -21.10
C ILE A 753 -25.70 30.70 -22.44
N VAL A 754 -26.28 29.59 -22.91
CA VAL A 754 -27.11 29.56 -24.12
C VAL A 754 -28.37 30.40 -23.94
N ALA A 755 -29.08 30.27 -22.80
CA ALA A 755 -30.27 31.06 -22.48
C ALA A 755 -29.99 32.57 -22.60
N LYS A 756 -28.89 33.02 -22.00
CA LYS A 756 -28.41 34.41 -22.07
C LYS A 756 -28.14 34.86 -23.51
N LEU A 757 -27.55 33.99 -24.34
CA LEU A 757 -27.20 34.32 -25.72
C LEU A 757 -28.41 34.36 -26.66
N VAL A 758 -29.38 33.47 -26.45
CA VAL A 758 -30.67 33.46 -27.16
C VAL A 758 -31.45 34.76 -26.90
N GLN A 759 -31.40 35.30 -25.68
CA GLN A 759 -31.99 36.61 -25.36
C GLN A 759 -31.25 37.77 -26.03
N TYR A 760 -29.94 37.65 -26.21
CA TYR A 760 -29.11 38.68 -26.84
C TYR A 760 -29.30 38.76 -28.37
N ARG A 761 -29.46 37.61 -29.05
CA ARG A 761 -29.68 37.54 -30.51
C ARG A 761 -30.76 36.51 -30.85
N SER A 762 -31.92 36.98 -31.30
CA SER A 762 -33.07 36.13 -31.60
C SER A 762 -32.80 35.07 -32.68
N GLY A 763 -32.01 35.40 -33.71
CA GLY A 763 -31.65 34.43 -34.77
C GLY A 763 -30.86 33.21 -34.27
N PHE A 764 -30.21 33.30 -33.11
CA PHE A 764 -29.45 32.19 -32.53
C PHE A 764 -30.36 31.06 -32.03
N GLY A 765 -31.55 31.38 -31.51
CA GLY A 765 -32.51 30.38 -31.04
C GLY A 765 -33.01 29.50 -32.19
N SER A 766 -33.37 30.11 -33.33
CA SER A 766 -33.76 29.40 -34.55
C SER A 766 -32.63 28.54 -35.13
N GLU A 767 -31.39 29.05 -35.12
CA GLU A 767 -30.19 28.30 -35.55
C GLU A 767 -29.98 27.04 -34.69
N LEU A 768 -30.04 27.18 -33.36
CA LEU A 768 -29.92 26.06 -32.42
C LEU A 768 -31.05 25.03 -32.59
N LEU A 769 -32.28 25.50 -32.77
CA LEU A 769 -33.44 24.64 -32.99
C LEU A 769 -33.24 23.78 -34.24
N LEU A 770 -32.81 24.39 -35.35
CA LEU A 770 -32.56 23.67 -36.61
C LEU A 770 -31.47 22.61 -36.47
N LEU A 771 -30.43 22.89 -35.69
CA LEU A 771 -29.28 22.00 -35.51
C LEU A 771 -29.57 20.84 -34.55
N LEU A 772 -30.25 21.12 -33.42
CA LEU A 772 -30.38 20.17 -32.31
C LEU A 772 -31.65 19.32 -32.38
N LEU A 773 -32.74 19.84 -32.99
CA LEU A 773 -34.01 19.10 -33.09
C LEU A 773 -33.85 17.73 -33.78
N PRO A 774 -33.05 17.57 -34.86
CA PRO A 774 -32.84 16.27 -35.49
C PRO A 774 -32.25 15.18 -34.60
N LEU A 775 -31.62 15.54 -33.49
CA LEU A 775 -30.96 14.60 -32.60
C LEU A 775 -31.97 13.75 -31.81
N PHE A 776 -33.16 14.28 -31.49
CA PHE A 776 -34.19 13.57 -30.73
C PHE A 776 -34.72 12.27 -31.38
N TRP A 777 -34.50 12.07 -32.67
CA TRP A 777 -34.83 10.81 -33.37
C TRP A 777 -33.61 10.08 -33.91
N GLN A 778 -32.40 10.52 -33.56
CA GLN A 778 -31.15 9.81 -33.79
C GLN A 778 -30.75 9.06 -32.50
N LYS A 779 -29.86 8.07 -32.64
CA LYS A 779 -29.30 7.39 -31.47
C LYS A 779 -28.39 8.37 -30.72
N GLU A 780 -28.50 8.40 -29.40
CA GLU A 780 -27.59 9.18 -28.55
C GLU A 780 -26.14 8.78 -28.81
N ASN A 781 -25.29 9.77 -29.08
CA ASN A 781 -23.85 9.56 -29.18
C ASN A 781 -23.24 9.25 -27.79
N HIS A 782 -23.80 9.87 -26.74
CA HIS A 782 -23.44 9.68 -25.35
C HIS A 782 -24.69 9.69 -24.47
N GLU A 783 -24.65 8.93 -23.38
CA GLU A 783 -25.79 8.76 -22.48
C GLU A 783 -26.25 10.10 -21.88
N GLY A 784 -27.56 10.31 -21.89
CA GLY A 784 -28.22 11.45 -21.24
C GLY A 784 -28.28 12.72 -22.09
N ILE A 785 -27.73 12.72 -23.32
CA ILE A 785 -27.79 13.87 -24.23
C ILE A 785 -29.24 14.31 -24.46
N HIS A 786 -30.18 13.40 -24.74
CA HIS A 786 -31.54 13.82 -25.03
C HIS A 786 -32.23 14.45 -23.82
N ALA A 787 -31.87 14.05 -22.60
CA ALA A 787 -32.42 14.64 -21.37
C ALA A 787 -31.90 16.08 -21.17
N ASP A 788 -30.59 16.30 -21.34
CA ASP A 788 -30.00 17.63 -21.25
C ASP A 788 -30.49 18.56 -22.39
N LEU A 789 -30.68 18.03 -23.60
CA LEU A 789 -31.28 18.76 -24.72
C LEU A 789 -32.75 19.10 -24.45
N LEU A 790 -33.53 18.19 -23.85
CA LEU A 790 -34.91 18.49 -23.47
C LEU A 790 -34.96 19.66 -22.47
N ALA A 791 -34.09 19.65 -21.46
CA ALA A 791 -33.95 20.76 -20.51
C ALA A 791 -33.58 22.06 -21.23
N LEU A 792 -32.58 22.04 -22.12
CA LEU A 792 -32.20 23.20 -22.93
C LEU A 792 -33.39 23.75 -23.75
N PHE A 793 -34.16 22.87 -24.38
CA PHE A 793 -35.32 23.27 -25.20
C PHE A 793 -36.40 23.92 -24.34
N GLN A 794 -36.71 23.33 -23.18
CA GLN A 794 -37.73 23.81 -22.26
C GLN A 794 -37.33 25.12 -21.57
N GLU A 795 -36.06 25.27 -21.19
CA GLU A 795 -35.57 26.45 -20.47
C GLU A 795 -35.21 27.62 -21.39
N SER A 796 -34.62 27.33 -22.56
CA SER A 796 -33.98 28.37 -23.39
C SER A 796 -34.64 28.58 -24.76
N LEU A 797 -35.33 27.58 -25.32
CA LEU A 797 -35.84 27.65 -26.71
C LEU A 797 -37.37 27.68 -26.83
N LEU A 798 -38.10 27.72 -25.72
CA LEU A 798 -39.57 27.77 -25.68
C LEU A 798 -40.18 28.83 -26.65
N PRO A 799 -39.66 30.07 -26.77
CA PRO A 799 -40.23 31.07 -27.69
C PRO A 799 -40.17 30.70 -29.18
N TYR A 800 -39.32 29.74 -29.55
CA TYR A 800 -39.08 29.30 -30.93
C TYR A 800 -39.85 28.02 -31.28
N PHE A 801 -40.60 27.44 -30.35
CA PHE A 801 -41.35 26.20 -30.59
C PHE A 801 -42.37 26.33 -31.73
N LYS A 802 -42.93 27.52 -31.93
CA LYS A 802 -43.80 27.87 -33.07
C LYS A 802 -43.13 27.73 -34.45
N GLU A 803 -41.80 27.69 -34.51
CA GLU A 803 -41.04 27.53 -35.75
C GLU A 803 -40.89 26.05 -36.14
N ILE A 804 -41.23 25.12 -35.24
CA ILE A 804 -41.18 23.68 -35.50
C ILE A 804 -42.38 23.28 -36.38
N PRO A 805 -42.14 22.75 -37.59
CA PRO A 805 -43.23 22.30 -38.46
C PRO A 805 -44.02 21.13 -37.85
N GLU A 806 -45.33 21.06 -38.11
CA GLU A 806 -46.21 20.01 -37.59
C GLU A 806 -45.71 18.58 -37.93
N ASP A 807 -45.13 18.36 -39.12
CA ASP A 807 -44.58 17.05 -39.51
C ASP A 807 -43.44 16.60 -38.58
N LYS A 808 -42.65 17.55 -38.05
CA LYS A 808 -41.58 17.26 -37.09
C LYS A 808 -42.13 16.97 -35.70
N ILE A 809 -43.22 17.63 -35.29
CA ILE A 809 -43.90 17.35 -34.02
C ILE A 809 -44.39 15.90 -34.00
N TRP A 810 -45.03 15.46 -35.08
CA TRP A 810 -45.45 14.06 -35.20
C TRP A 810 -44.27 13.09 -35.25
N LYS A 811 -43.18 13.46 -35.94
CA LYS A 811 -41.95 12.66 -35.93
C LYS A 811 -41.34 12.49 -34.52
N LEU A 812 -41.50 13.47 -33.63
CA LEU A 812 -41.09 13.36 -32.23
C LEU A 812 -41.94 12.35 -31.47
N ILE A 813 -43.26 12.36 -31.67
CA ILE A 813 -44.20 11.40 -31.07
C ILE A 813 -43.93 9.97 -31.57
N GLU A 814 -43.60 9.83 -32.85
CA GLU A 814 -43.32 8.53 -33.49
C GLU A 814 -41.87 8.06 -33.28
N ALA A 815 -41.03 8.84 -32.59
CA ALA A 815 -39.64 8.51 -32.35
C ALA A 815 -39.47 7.29 -31.42
N ARG A 816 -38.24 6.78 -31.34
CA ARG A 816 -37.91 5.64 -30.45
C ARG A 816 -37.59 6.03 -29.01
N PHE A 817 -37.48 7.33 -28.73
CA PHE A 817 -36.92 7.82 -27.47
C PHE A 817 -37.97 8.57 -26.66
N ARG A 818 -38.12 8.19 -25.39
CA ARG A 818 -39.09 8.79 -24.46
C ARG A 818 -38.94 10.32 -24.34
N THR A 819 -37.72 10.84 -24.33
CA THR A 819 -37.44 12.30 -24.28
C THR A 819 -37.97 13.04 -25.51
N ALA A 820 -37.95 12.41 -26.69
CA ALA A 820 -38.56 12.95 -27.88
C ALA A 820 -40.09 12.98 -27.75
N HIS A 821 -40.69 11.93 -27.17
CA HIS A 821 -42.13 11.93 -26.90
C HIS A 821 -42.55 13.00 -25.91
N LEU A 822 -41.74 13.28 -24.88
CA LEU A 822 -42.02 14.35 -23.91
C LEU A 822 -42.04 15.72 -24.60
N LEU A 823 -41.03 16.01 -25.44
CA LEU A 823 -41.00 17.24 -26.24
C LEU A 823 -42.17 17.28 -27.24
N GLY A 824 -42.42 16.18 -27.94
CA GLY A 824 -43.51 16.04 -28.90
C GLY A 824 -44.89 16.23 -28.27
N SER A 825 -45.12 15.67 -27.07
CA SER A 825 -46.37 15.86 -26.30
C SER A 825 -46.59 17.33 -25.97
N GLN A 826 -45.55 18.01 -25.46
CA GLN A 826 -45.62 19.43 -25.14
C GLN A 826 -45.95 20.28 -26.39
N LEU A 827 -45.28 20.00 -27.51
CA LEU A 827 -45.49 20.73 -28.77
C LEU A 827 -46.87 20.45 -29.39
N LEU A 828 -47.34 19.20 -29.32
CA LEU A 828 -48.65 18.82 -29.82
C LEU A 828 -49.77 19.59 -29.12
N HIS A 829 -49.72 19.69 -27.79
CA HIS A 829 -50.71 20.46 -27.01
C HIS A 829 -50.71 21.96 -27.33
N GLN A 830 -49.56 22.52 -27.72
CA GLN A 830 -49.39 23.96 -27.90
C GLN A 830 -49.56 24.43 -29.34
N HIS A 831 -49.28 23.59 -30.33
CA HIS A 831 -49.06 24.03 -31.71
C HIS A 831 -49.81 23.25 -32.79
N VAL A 832 -50.50 22.16 -32.46
CA VAL A 832 -51.25 21.36 -33.45
C VAL A 832 -52.75 21.50 -33.21
N ALA A 833 -53.48 21.95 -34.24
CA ALA A 833 -54.94 21.97 -34.23
C ALA A 833 -55.48 20.55 -34.51
N LEU A 834 -55.86 19.83 -33.45
CA LEU A 834 -56.29 18.43 -33.55
C LEU A 834 -57.52 18.24 -34.44
N GLU A 835 -58.35 19.26 -34.62
CA GLU A 835 -59.54 19.23 -35.50
C GLU A 835 -59.19 19.03 -36.98
N LYS A 836 -57.93 19.30 -37.36
CA LYS A 836 -57.41 19.10 -38.72
C LYS A 836 -56.69 17.76 -38.90
N VAL A 837 -56.54 17.00 -37.82
CA VAL A 837 -55.82 15.72 -37.82
C VAL A 837 -56.80 14.59 -38.12
N PRO A 838 -56.48 13.64 -39.02
CA PRO A 838 -57.33 12.49 -39.30
C PRO A 838 -57.67 11.71 -38.02
N LEU A 839 -58.94 11.32 -37.85
CA LEU A 839 -59.42 10.69 -36.63
C LEU A 839 -58.67 9.39 -36.29
N GLU A 840 -58.26 8.63 -37.32
CA GLU A 840 -57.42 7.44 -37.16
C GLU A 840 -56.07 7.74 -36.48
N ARG A 841 -55.44 8.88 -36.82
CA ARG A 841 -54.15 9.28 -36.22
C ARG A 841 -54.34 9.69 -34.76
N ILE A 842 -55.47 10.32 -34.44
CA ILE A 842 -55.84 10.66 -33.05
C ILE A 842 -56.13 9.38 -32.25
N ALA A 843 -56.83 8.40 -32.84
CA ALA A 843 -57.03 7.09 -32.22
C ALA A 843 -55.70 6.39 -31.92
N GLY A 844 -54.72 6.51 -32.83
CA GLY A 844 -53.37 5.99 -32.64
C GLY A 844 -52.66 6.51 -31.38
N LEU A 845 -52.98 7.72 -30.91
CA LEU A 845 -52.42 8.27 -29.68
C LEU A 845 -52.87 7.49 -28.42
N ALA A 846 -54.02 6.80 -28.46
CA ALA A 846 -54.46 5.92 -27.38
C ALA A 846 -53.57 4.67 -27.21
N ASN A 847 -52.75 4.34 -28.22
CA ASN A 847 -51.75 3.28 -28.18
C ASN A 847 -50.37 3.78 -27.69
N HIS A 848 -50.21 5.08 -27.44
CA HIS A 848 -48.90 5.64 -27.08
C HIS A 848 -48.45 5.27 -25.65
N GLU A 849 -47.14 5.14 -25.41
CA GLU A 849 -46.59 4.80 -24.08
C GLU A 849 -46.82 5.89 -23.03
N LEU A 850 -46.82 7.16 -23.45
CA LEU A 850 -47.15 8.30 -22.60
C LEU A 850 -48.66 8.37 -22.32
N LEU A 851 -49.02 8.25 -21.03
CA LEU A 851 -50.40 8.38 -20.54
C LEU A 851 -51.06 9.70 -20.97
N GLU A 852 -50.32 10.80 -20.95
CA GLU A 852 -50.83 12.13 -21.32
C GLU A 852 -51.37 12.16 -22.76
N LEU A 853 -50.67 11.51 -23.70
CA LEU A 853 -51.10 11.40 -25.09
C LEU A 853 -52.32 10.48 -25.25
N ARG A 854 -52.41 9.40 -24.45
CA ARG A 854 -53.61 8.55 -24.41
C ARG A 854 -54.82 9.36 -23.93
N GLN A 855 -54.65 10.09 -22.83
CA GLN A 855 -55.70 10.96 -22.28
C GLN A 855 -56.09 12.10 -23.22
N LEU A 856 -55.16 12.61 -24.03
CA LEU A 856 -55.46 13.59 -25.07
C LEU A 856 -56.39 12.99 -26.14
N ALA A 857 -56.10 11.77 -26.60
CA ALA A 857 -56.99 11.05 -27.52
C ALA A 857 -58.38 10.88 -26.90
N TRP A 858 -58.47 10.38 -25.67
CA TRP A 858 -59.74 10.15 -24.98
C TRP A 858 -60.59 11.43 -24.86
N ARG A 859 -59.98 12.53 -24.43
CA ARG A 859 -60.64 13.85 -24.35
C ARG A 859 -61.13 14.31 -25.72
N TYR A 860 -60.35 14.08 -26.77
CA TYR A 860 -60.76 14.44 -28.13
C TYR A 860 -62.00 13.66 -28.57
N PHE A 861 -62.02 12.34 -28.34
CA PHE A 861 -63.17 11.49 -28.67
C PHE A 861 -64.44 11.88 -27.89
N GLU A 862 -64.34 12.13 -26.57
CA GLU A 862 -65.48 12.61 -25.77
C GLU A 862 -66.02 13.97 -26.25
N ALA A 863 -65.17 14.84 -26.78
CA ALA A 863 -65.59 16.12 -27.34
C ALA A 863 -66.20 16.02 -28.75
N HIS A 864 -65.92 14.95 -29.51
CA HIS A 864 -66.26 14.82 -30.94
C HIS A 864 -67.09 13.57 -31.27
N VAL A 865 -68.03 13.21 -30.38
CA VAL A 865 -68.87 12.01 -30.51
C VAL A 865 -69.57 11.86 -31.88
N PRO A 866 -70.19 12.90 -32.48
CA PRO A 866 -70.85 12.75 -33.79
C PRO A 866 -69.88 12.35 -34.92
N GLN A 867 -68.66 12.90 -34.91
CA GLN A 867 -67.63 12.56 -35.90
C GLN A 867 -67.14 11.12 -35.68
N ALA A 868 -66.90 10.72 -34.43
CA ALA A 868 -66.48 9.36 -34.10
C ALA A 868 -67.52 8.30 -34.51
N ARG A 869 -68.81 8.60 -34.34
CA ARG A 869 -69.90 7.73 -34.83
C ARG A 869 -70.02 7.70 -36.34
N TYR A 870 -69.59 8.74 -37.06
CA TYR A 870 -69.58 8.73 -38.52
C TYR A 870 -68.37 7.93 -39.05
N GLU A 871 -67.18 8.20 -38.51
CA GLU A 871 -65.91 7.54 -38.84
C GLU A 871 -65.66 6.32 -37.94
N ARG A 872 -66.61 5.39 -37.95
CA ARG A 872 -66.66 4.22 -37.04
C ARG A 872 -65.42 3.34 -37.13
N GLU A 873 -64.97 3.08 -38.35
CA GLU A 873 -63.78 2.26 -38.64
C GLU A 873 -62.51 2.87 -38.03
N ALA A 874 -62.33 4.19 -38.17
CA ALA A 874 -61.22 4.91 -37.57
C ALA A 874 -61.32 4.92 -36.02
N THR A 875 -62.53 5.00 -35.48
CA THR A 875 -62.76 4.95 -34.02
C THR A 875 -62.40 3.59 -33.43
N LEU A 876 -62.66 2.48 -34.14
CA LEU A 876 -62.30 1.14 -33.65
C LEU A 876 -60.80 0.92 -33.49
N LYS A 877 -59.94 1.76 -34.09
CA LYS A 877 -58.49 1.75 -33.86
C LYS A 877 -58.11 2.03 -32.41
N LEU A 878 -58.99 2.63 -31.60
CA LEU A 878 -58.80 2.75 -30.16
C LEU A 878 -58.61 1.39 -29.46
N LEU A 879 -59.17 0.31 -30.02
CA LEU A 879 -59.05 -1.05 -29.50
C LEU A 879 -57.65 -1.66 -29.70
N ASP A 880 -56.85 -1.12 -30.62
CA ASP A 880 -55.49 -1.59 -30.91
C ASP A 880 -54.51 -1.28 -29.76
N ALA A 881 -54.90 -0.42 -28.81
CA ALA A 881 -54.11 -0.08 -27.64
C ALA A 881 -53.93 -1.30 -26.70
N PRO A 882 -52.69 -1.67 -26.32
CA PRO A 882 -52.42 -2.76 -25.40
C PRO A 882 -52.64 -2.36 -23.93
N TRP A 883 -52.90 -1.09 -23.65
CA TRP A 883 -53.01 -0.54 -22.31
C TRP A 883 -54.40 -0.78 -21.71
N ASP A 884 -54.47 -1.19 -20.44
CA ASP A 884 -55.74 -1.49 -19.76
C ASP A 884 -56.60 -0.24 -19.52
N ASP A 885 -55.97 0.91 -19.32
CA ASP A 885 -56.64 2.20 -19.19
C ASP A 885 -57.33 2.63 -20.49
N SER A 886 -56.62 2.55 -21.63
CA SER A 886 -57.18 2.80 -22.96
C SER A 886 -58.26 1.80 -23.31
N TRP A 887 -58.09 0.53 -22.96
CA TRP A 887 -59.12 -0.48 -23.16
C TRP A 887 -60.39 -0.17 -22.38
N LEU A 888 -60.27 0.14 -21.08
CA LEU A 888 -61.41 0.47 -20.23
C LEU A 888 -62.14 1.72 -20.74
N PHE A 889 -61.40 2.77 -21.09
CA PHE A 889 -61.96 3.98 -21.70
C PHE A 889 -62.70 3.64 -22.99
N THR A 890 -62.04 2.95 -23.94
CA THR A 890 -62.60 2.65 -25.26
C THR A 890 -63.87 1.83 -25.15
N LYS A 891 -63.87 0.80 -24.30
CA LYS A 891 -65.04 -0.02 -24.03
C LYS A 891 -66.20 0.83 -23.51
N GLN A 892 -65.96 1.65 -22.49
CA GLN A 892 -66.98 2.51 -21.90
C GLN A 892 -67.50 3.53 -22.92
N TYR A 893 -66.61 4.15 -23.68
CA TYR A 893 -66.92 5.14 -24.71
C TYR A 893 -67.84 4.54 -25.79
N LEU A 894 -67.48 3.38 -26.33
CA LEU A 894 -68.28 2.67 -27.34
C LEU A 894 -69.63 2.20 -26.76
N GLU A 895 -69.67 1.66 -25.54
CA GLU A 895 -70.92 1.24 -24.89
C GLU A 895 -71.88 2.40 -24.61
N THR A 896 -71.34 3.59 -24.35
CA THR A 896 -72.12 4.80 -24.01
C THR A 896 -72.65 5.51 -25.25
N HIS A 897 -71.82 5.63 -26.29
CA HIS A 897 -72.08 6.55 -27.40
C HIS A 897 -72.51 5.86 -28.71
N PHE A 898 -72.13 4.60 -28.95
CA PHE A 898 -72.53 3.87 -30.16
C PHE A 898 -73.90 3.20 -30.00
N ARG A 899 -74.71 3.27 -31.05
CA ARG A 899 -76.07 2.70 -31.11
C ARG A 899 -76.10 1.49 -32.03
N THR A 900 -77.20 0.74 -32.01
CA THR A 900 -77.37 -0.45 -32.87
C THR A 900 -77.15 -0.15 -34.36
N GLU A 901 -77.59 1.02 -34.84
CA GLU A 901 -77.40 1.50 -36.23
C GLU A 901 -75.93 1.77 -36.61
N ASP A 902 -75.03 1.87 -35.62
CA ASP A 902 -73.61 2.09 -35.86
C ASP A 902 -72.83 0.78 -36.06
N TRP A 903 -73.45 -0.37 -35.73
CA TRP A 903 -72.80 -1.66 -35.83
C TRP A 903 -73.17 -2.37 -37.12
N THR A 904 -72.18 -2.89 -37.82
CA THR A 904 -72.37 -3.81 -38.95
C THR A 904 -71.74 -5.16 -38.61
N PRO A 905 -72.19 -6.26 -39.25
CA PRO A 905 -71.57 -7.55 -39.06
C PRO A 905 -70.05 -7.54 -39.33
N ALA A 906 -69.58 -6.77 -40.31
CA ALA A 906 -68.16 -6.62 -40.59
C ALA A 906 -67.37 -5.96 -39.44
N LEU A 907 -67.92 -4.91 -38.82
CA LEU A 907 -67.28 -4.23 -37.68
C LEU A 907 -67.28 -5.10 -36.43
N LEU A 908 -68.35 -5.83 -36.15
CA LEU A 908 -68.41 -6.70 -34.96
C LEU A 908 -67.52 -7.94 -35.12
N VAL A 909 -67.42 -8.49 -36.33
CA VAL A 909 -66.46 -9.55 -36.64
C VAL A 909 -65.02 -9.04 -36.50
N SER A 910 -64.70 -7.83 -36.98
CA SER A 910 -63.32 -7.30 -36.85
C SER A 910 -62.89 -7.11 -35.40
N ILE A 911 -63.81 -6.81 -34.47
CA ILE A 911 -63.54 -6.82 -33.02
C ILE A 911 -63.27 -8.24 -32.51
N CYS A 912 -63.99 -9.24 -33.02
CA CYS A 912 -63.78 -10.65 -32.65
C CYS A 912 -62.43 -11.19 -33.18
N ASP A 913 -61.92 -10.63 -34.26
CA ASP A 913 -60.61 -10.97 -34.84
C ASP A 913 -59.42 -10.37 -34.08
N HIS A 914 -59.70 -9.57 -33.04
CA HIS A 914 -58.67 -8.91 -32.24
C HIS A 914 -57.81 -9.92 -31.46
N LYS A 915 -56.50 -9.64 -31.34
CA LYS A 915 -55.54 -10.54 -30.67
C LYS A 915 -55.72 -10.62 -29.15
N ARG A 916 -56.27 -9.56 -28.52
CA ARG A 916 -56.55 -9.54 -27.07
C ARG A 916 -57.85 -10.30 -26.79
N GLU A 917 -57.75 -11.32 -25.93
CA GLU A 917 -58.89 -12.17 -25.56
C GLU A 917 -60.06 -11.38 -24.95
N GLU A 918 -59.78 -10.37 -24.13
CA GLU A 918 -60.82 -9.53 -23.52
C GLU A 918 -61.63 -8.72 -24.54
N VAL A 919 -60.95 -8.21 -25.58
CA VAL A 919 -61.58 -7.49 -26.68
C VAL A 919 -62.43 -8.44 -27.51
N GLN A 920 -61.91 -9.64 -27.79
CA GLN A 920 -62.64 -10.69 -28.51
C GLN A 920 -63.90 -11.14 -27.76
N GLN A 921 -63.81 -11.42 -26.45
CA GLN A 921 -64.95 -11.79 -25.61
C GLN A 921 -65.98 -10.65 -25.53
N TRP A 922 -65.53 -9.40 -25.53
CA TRP A 922 -66.42 -8.25 -25.60
C TRP A 922 -67.09 -8.13 -26.98
N GLY A 923 -66.36 -8.33 -28.08
CA GLY A 923 -66.92 -8.42 -29.44
C GLY A 923 -68.03 -9.46 -29.55
N LEU A 924 -67.82 -10.66 -28.99
CA LEU A 924 -68.86 -11.69 -28.91
C LEU A 924 -70.10 -11.25 -28.14
N ARG A 925 -69.93 -10.49 -27.05
CA ARG A 925 -71.08 -9.90 -26.32
C ARG A 925 -71.80 -8.85 -27.16
N LEU A 926 -71.07 -8.04 -27.92
CA LEU A 926 -71.67 -7.06 -28.83
C LEU A 926 -72.45 -7.73 -29.96
N ILE A 927 -71.94 -8.82 -30.55
CA ILE A 927 -72.68 -9.62 -31.53
C ILE A 927 -74.01 -10.08 -30.94
N ASN A 928 -74.03 -10.61 -29.72
CA ASN A 928 -75.29 -11.01 -29.07
C ASN A 928 -76.23 -9.83 -28.80
N LYS A 929 -75.69 -8.70 -28.33
CA LYS A 929 -76.47 -7.52 -27.94
C LYS A 929 -77.12 -6.82 -29.15
N HIS A 930 -76.43 -6.80 -30.28
CA HIS A 930 -76.86 -6.12 -31.51
C HIS A 930 -77.26 -7.11 -32.62
N PHE A 931 -77.55 -8.36 -32.24
CA PHE A 931 -77.92 -9.41 -33.19
C PHE A 931 -79.23 -9.08 -33.92
N GLN A 932 -79.22 -9.22 -35.25
CA GLN A 932 -80.43 -9.23 -36.07
C GLN A 932 -80.52 -10.57 -36.81
N GLU A 933 -81.75 -11.08 -36.95
CA GLU A 933 -81.98 -12.42 -37.51
C GLU A 933 -81.49 -12.53 -38.97
N GLU A 934 -81.58 -11.44 -39.73
CA GLU A 934 -81.11 -11.33 -41.11
C GLU A 934 -79.59 -11.48 -41.27
N ASP A 935 -78.81 -11.12 -40.24
CA ASP A 935 -77.35 -11.18 -40.25
C ASP A 935 -76.80 -12.55 -39.82
N GLY A 936 -77.66 -13.45 -39.33
CA GLY A 936 -77.22 -14.72 -38.73
C GLY A 936 -76.42 -15.61 -39.68
N ALA A 937 -76.76 -15.62 -40.96
CA ALA A 937 -76.01 -16.35 -41.98
C ALA A 937 -74.62 -15.72 -42.25
N ASP A 938 -74.52 -14.39 -42.22
CA ASP A 938 -73.26 -13.66 -42.44
C ASP A 938 -72.30 -13.83 -41.25
N TYR A 939 -72.80 -13.74 -40.01
CA TYR A 939 -72.01 -14.05 -38.81
C TYR A 939 -71.51 -15.49 -38.81
N MET A 940 -72.38 -16.45 -39.13
CA MET A 940 -71.99 -17.86 -39.22
C MET A 940 -70.84 -18.05 -40.21
N LEU A 941 -70.96 -17.50 -41.41
CA LEU A 941 -69.95 -17.66 -42.45
C LEU A 941 -68.63 -16.98 -42.06
N LYS A 942 -68.65 -15.72 -41.64
CA LYS A 942 -67.45 -14.94 -41.30
C LYS A 942 -66.72 -15.50 -40.08
N LEU A 943 -67.44 -15.82 -39.00
CA LEU A 943 -66.83 -16.38 -37.78
C LEU A 943 -66.31 -17.81 -37.98
N SER A 944 -66.91 -18.59 -38.90
CA SER A 944 -66.45 -19.96 -39.21
C SER A 944 -65.04 -20.01 -39.79
N GLN A 945 -64.58 -18.91 -40.39
CA GLN A 945 -63.26 -18.78 -40.99
C GLN A 945 -62.17 -18.52 -39.94
N HIS A 946 -62.54 -18.23 -38.69
CA HIS A 946 -61.59 -17.87 -37.65
C HIS A 946 -60.91 -19.12 -37.01
N PRO A 947 -59.59 -19.09 -36.78
CA PRO A 947 -58.86 -20.24 -36.23
C PRO A 947 -59.05 -20.46 -34.72
N ASN A 948 -59.59 -19.48 -33.99
CA ASN A 948 -59.79 -19.55 -32.53
C ASN A 948 -60.88 -20.58 -32.16
N THR A 949 -60.55 -21.49 -31.24
CA THR A 949 -61.43 -22.59 -30.83
C THR A 949 -62.69 -22.15 -30.07
N GLY A 950 -62.62 -21.03 -29.33
CA GLY A 950 -63.77 -20.42 -28.67
C GLY A 950 -64.77 -19.84 -29.68
N LEU A 951 -64.28 -19.12 -30.69
CA LEU A 951 -65.12 -18.63 -31.79
C LEU A 951 -65.70 -19.78 -32.61
N GLN A 952 -64.93 -20.84 -32.84
CA GLN A 952 -65.43 -22.02 -33.52
C GLN A 952 -66.54 -22.73 -32.75
N LEU A 953 -66.43 -22.84 -31.42
CA LEU A 953 -67.54 -23.32 -30.58
C LEU A 953 -68.76 -22.38 -30.69
N TYR A 954 -68.54 -21.07 -30.70
CA TYR A 954 -69.60 -20.08 -30.81
C TYR A 954 -70.39 -20.20 -32.12
N VAL A 955 -69.72 -20.47 -33.25
CA VAL A 955 -70.34 -20.72 -34.57
C VAL A 955 -71.35 -21.88 -34.51
N THR A 956 -71.17 -22.87 -33.62
CA THR A 956 -72.12 -24.00 -33.49
C THR A 956 -73.53 -23.58 -33.12
N ASN A 957 -73.71 -22.40 -32.50
CA ASN A 957 -75.03 -21.87 -32.14
C ASN A 957 -75.85 -21.48 -33.39
N TYR A 958 -75.19 -21.20 -34.51
CA TYR A 958 -75.81 -20.76 -35.76
C TYR A 958 -76.16 -21.90 -36.72
N LEU A 959 -75.47 -23.04 -36.63
CA LEU A 959 -75.56 -24.14 -37.60
C LEU A 959 -77.01 -24.61 -37.83
N ARG A 960 -77.75 -24.89 -36.75
CA ARG A 960 -79.13 -25.41 -36.85
C ARG A 960 -80.10 -24.39 -37.45
N HIS A 961 -79.94 -23.11 -37.18
CA HIS A 961 -80.90 -22.09 -37.60
C HIS A 961 -80.58 -21.52 -38.99
N TYR A 962 -79.30 -21.48 -39.37
CA TYR A 962 -78.86 -20.78 -40.59
C TYR A 962 -78.20 -21.69 -41.65
N ALA A 963 -77.81 -22.92 -41.30
CA ALA A 963 -77.28 -23.90 -42.26
C ALA A 963 -78.18 -25.13 -42.47
N ALA A 964 -79.04 -25.51 -41.51
CA ALA A 964 -79.94 -26.67 -41.68
C ALA A 964 -80.85 -26.52 -42.90
N GLY A 965 -81.03 -27.59 -43.68
CA GLY A 965 -81.85 -27.57 -44.90
C GLY A 965 -81.28 -26.77 -46.08
N HIS A 966 -80.06 -26.23 -45.95
CA HIS A 966 -79.37 -25.43 -46.98
C HIS A 966 -78.04 -26.10 -47.40
N PRO A 967 -78.06 -27.07 -48.33
CA PRO A 967 -76.88 -27.83 -48.76
C PRO A 967 -75.71 -26.95 -49.23
N GLU A 968 -76.00 -25.81 -49.86
CA GLU A 968 -75.02 -24.84 -50.34
C GLU A 968 -74.23 -24.18 -49.19
N ARG A 969 -74.91 -23.86 -48.08
CA ARG A 969 -74.29 -23.25 -46.89
C ARG A 969 -73.48 -24.27 -46.11
N ILE A 970 -74.00 -25.49 -45.96
CA ILE A 970 -73.30 -26.61 -45.32
C ILE A 970 -72.00 -26.90 -46.09
N SER A 971 -72.06 -26.92 -47.42
CA SER A 971 -70.87 -27.10 -48.27
C SER A 971 -69.85 -25.97 -48.09
N GLY A 972 -70.30 -24.72 -47.97
CA GLY A 972 -69.44 -23.55 -47.68
C GLY A 972 -68.70 -23.62 -46.34
N LEU A 973 -69.19 -24.40 -45.39
CA LEU A 973 -68.60 -24.59 -44.05
C LEU A 973 -67.62 -25.77 -43.98
N HIS A 974 -67.26 -26.38 -45.11
CA HIS A 974 -66.38 -27.57 -45.14
C HIS A 974 -65.08 -27.37 -44.34
N TYR A 975 -64.37 -26.26 -44.57
CA TYR A 975 -63.11 -25.98 -43.86
C TYR A 975 -63.30 -25.83 -42.35
N TYR A 976 -64.41 -25.21 -41.92
CA TYR A 976 -64.77 -25.10 -40.51
C TYR A 976 -65.01 -26.49 -39.88
N PHE A 977 -65.78 -27.36 -40.54
CA PHE A 977 -66.01 -28.71 -40.04
C PHE A 977 -64.73 -29.53 -39.97
N VAL A 978 -63.83 -29.42 -40.95
CA VAL A 978 -62.50 -30.03 -40.90
C VAL A 978 -61.73 -29.50 -39.70
N ALA A 979 -61.69 -28.18 -39.48
CA ALA A 979 -60.95 -27.55 -38.40
C ALA A 979 -61.45 -28.00 -37.01
N VAL A 980 -62.77 -28.03 -36.79
CA VAL A 980 -63.36 -28.45 -35.51
C VAL A 980 -63.13 -29.94 -35.26
N LEU A 981 -63.42 -30.80 -36.24
CA LEU A 981 -63.35 -32.26 -36.06
C LEU A 981 -61.92 -32.77 -35.97
N SER A 982 -60.94 -32.08 -36.56
CA SER A 982 -59.53 -32.47 -36.53
C SER A 982 -58.78 -32.08 -35.25
N GLN A 983 -59.38 -31.31 -34.34
CA GLN A 983 -58.74 -30.90 -33.08
C GLN A 983 -58.43 -32.12 -32.20
N VAL A 984 -57.21 -32.24 -31.67
CA VAL A 984 -56.85 -33.34 -30.76
C VAL A 984 -56.94 -32.84 -29.31
N ASN A 985 -57.59 -33.60 -28.44
CA ASN A 985 -57.74 -33.32 -26.99
C ASN A 985 -58.33 -31.92 -26.63
N SER A 986 -59.03 -31.27 -27.55
CA SER A 986 -59.66 -29.95 -27.36
C SER A 986 -61.00 -29.86 -28.12
N GLY A 987 -61.85 -28.91 -27.75
CA GLY A 987 -63.09 -28.60 -28.49
C GLY A 987 -64.20 -29.65 -28.40
N ARG A 988 -64.25 -30.48 -27.34
CA ARG A 988 -65.18 -31.62 -27.22
C ARG A 988 -66.64 -31.26 -27.50
N VAL A 989 -67.15 -30.19 -26.90
CA VAL A 989 -68.53 -29.73 -27.07
C VAL A 989 -68.81 -29.29 -28.51
N ALA A 990 -67.87 -28.56 -29.13
CA ALA A 990 -68.01 -28.11 -30.51
C ALA A 990 -68.06 -29.31 -31.47
N LYS A 991 -67.17 -30.29 -31.26
CA LYS A 991 -67.16 -31.54 -32.02
C LYS A 991 -68.46 -32.31 -31.89
N GLU A 992 -68.99 -32.46 -30.68
CA GLU A 992 -70.24 -33.18 -30.48
C GLU A 992 -71.39 -32.51 -31.23
N ARG A 993 -71.52 -31.18 -31.10
CA ARG A 993 -72.55 -30.41 -31.82
C ARG A 993 -72.40 -30.50 -33.34
N VAL A 994 -71.17 -30.41 -33.86
CA VAL A 994 -70.90 -30.55 -35.30
C VAL A 994 -71.20 -31.96 -35.77
N PHE A 995 -70.81 -33.01 -35.02
CA PHE A 995 -71.14 -34.39 -35.37
C PHE A 995 -72.66 -34.63 -35.39
N ASP A 996 -73.40 -34.14 -34.40
CA ASP A 996 -74.86 -34.26 -34.34
C ASP A 996 -75.52 -33.53 -35.51
N PHE A 997 -75.09 -32.30 -35.80
CA PHE A 997 -75.58 -31.51 -36.91
C PHE A 997 -75.33 -32.20 -38.26
N LEU A 998 -74.09 -32.62 -38.53
CA LEU A 998 -73.74 -33.29 -39.78
C LEU A 998 -74.44 -34.65 -39.92
N GLN A 999 -74.62 -35.40 -38.83
CA GLN A 999 -75.37 -36.66 -38.85
C GLN A 999 -76.83 -36.44 -39.23
N GLN A 1000 -77.48 -35.44 -38.62
CA GLN A 1000 -78.88 -35.12 -38.90
C GLN A 1000 -79.06 -34.67 -40.36
N GLU A 1001 -78.24 -33.74 -40.84
CA GLU A 1001 -78.37 -33.20 -42.20
C GLU A 1001 -77.96 -34.21 -43.28
N ALA A 1002 -76.93 -35.02 -43.04
CA ALA A 1002 -76.51 -36.07 -43.98
C ALA A 1002 -77.51 -37.22 -44.08
N LEU A 1003 -78.26 -37.55 -43.01
CA LEU A 1003 -79.35 -38.54 -43.09
C LEU A 1003 -80.60 -37.97 -43.75
N ALA A 1004 -80.75 -36.65 -43.84
CA ALA A 1004 -81.91 -36.00 -44.45
C ALA A 1004 -81.72 -35.72 -45.95
N SER A 1005 -80.49 -35.50 -46.41
CA SER A 1005 -80.18 -35.12 -47.80
C SER A 1005 -79.00 -35.92 -48.36
N GLU A 1006 -79.21 -36.60 -49.50
CA GLU A 1006 -78.15 -37.33 -50.21
C GLU A 1006 -77.02 -36.39 -50.68
N GLU A 1007 -77.36 -35.16 -51.06
CA GLU A 1007 -76.38 -34.14 -51.48
C GLU A 1007 -75.43 -33.78 -50.33
N VAL A 1008 -75.97 -33.55 -49.13
CA VAL A 1008 -75.17 -33.30 -47.93
C VAL A 1008 -74.37 -34.54 -47.54
N ALA A 1009 -74.98 -35.73 -47.62
CA ALA A 1009 -74.30 -36.99 -47.35
C ALA A 1009 -73.06 -37.18 -48.22
N ARG A 1010 -73.14 -36.83 -49.50
CA ARG A 1010 -72.01 -36.91 -50.46
C ARG A 1010 -70.83 -36.03 -50.04
N GLY A 1011 -71.08 -34.86 -49.45
CA GLY A 1011 -70.04 -33.98 -48.90
C GLY A 1011 -69.50 -34.43 -47.52
N VAL A 1012 -70.36 -35.01 -46.68
CA VAL A 1012 -70.02 -35.44 -45.31
C VAL A 1012 -69.25 -36.76 -45.27
N VAL A 1013 -69.56 -37.71 -46.15
CA VAL A 1013 -68.90 -39.04 -46.16
C VAL A 1013 -67.37 -38.95 -46.31
N PRO A 1014 -66.78 -38.17 -47.24
CA PRO A 1014 -65.33 -38.01 -47.32
C PRO A 1014 -64.72 -37.38 -46.06
N LEU A 1015 -65.40 -36.38 -45.47
CA LEU A 1015 -64.99 -35.72 -44.24
C LEU A 1015 -64.93 -36.70 -43.08
N ILE A 1016 -66.02 -37.43 -42.82
CA ILE A 1016 -66.11 -38.40 -41.72
C ILE A 1016 -65.17 -39.59 -41.94
N SER A 1017 -65.00 -40.05 -43.20
CA SER A 1017 -64.03 -41.10 -43.55
C SER A 1017 -62.60 -40.67 -43.19
N ARG A 1018 -62.21 -39.44 -43.55
CA ARG A 1018 -60.92 -38.87 -43.17
C ARG A 1018 -60.75 -38.79 -41.65
N ILE A 1019 -61.76 -38.32 -40.91
CA ILE A 1019 -61.68 -38.22 -39.45
C ILE A 1019 -61.62 -39.62 -38.79
N SER A 1020 -62.33 -40.62 -39.34
CA SER A 1020 -62.32 -42.01 -38.84
C SER A 1020 -60.95 -42.70 -38.93
N ALA A 1021 -60.11 -42.22 -39.86
CA ALA A 1021 -58.75 -42.72 -40.05
C ALA A 1021 -57.74 -42.13 -39.04
N THR A 1022 -58.16 -41.17 -38.21
CA THR A 1022 -57.30 -40.58 -37.17
C THR A 1022 -57.18 -41.49 -35.94
N ILE A 1023 -56.15 -41.27 -35.11
CA ILE A 1023 -55.78 -42.12 -33.95
C ILE A 1023 -56.79 -42.03 -32.77
N ALA A 1024 -57.70 -41.05 -32.77
CA ALA A 1024 -58.64 -40.83 -31.67
C ALA A 1024 -59.75 -41.90 -31.59
N ILE A 1025 -59.57 -42.91 -30.73
CA ILE A 1025 -60.49 -44.05 -30.54
C ILE A 1025 -61.93 -43.61 -30.23
N HIS A 1026 -62.10 -42.53 -29.45
CA HIS A 1026 -63.41 -42.06 -29.00
C HIS A 1026 -64.28 -41.49 -30.12
N ASP A 1027 -63.69 -40.76 -31.08
CA ASP A 1027 -64.43 -40.19 -32.22
C ASP A 1027 -64.59 -41.21 -33.35
N LYS A 1028 -63.70 -42.21 -33.42
CA LYS A 1028 -63.73 -43.29 -34.42
C LYS A 1028 -64.99 -44.15 -34.35
N ALA A 1029 -65.45 -44.51 -33.14
CA ALA A 1029 -66.68 -45.28 -32.98
C ALA A 1029 -67.90 -44.52 -33.56
N ARG A 1030 -68.00 -43.22 -33.29
CA ARG A 1030 -69.08 -42.37 -33.80
C ARG A 1030 -68.99 -42.19 -35.31
N CYS A 1031 -67.79 -42.00 -35.86
CA CYS A 1031 -67.58 -41.92 -37.31
C CYS A 1031 -67.98 -43.21 -38.03
N LEU A 1032 -67.58 -44.38 -37.51
CA LEU A 1032 -67.94 -45.67 -38.11
C LEU A 1032 -69.45 -45.93 -38.07
N LEU A 1033 -70.11 -45.58 -36.95
CA LEU A 1033 -71.57 -45.68 -36.83
C LEU A 1033 -72.27 -44.76 -37.85
N LEU A 1034 -71.83 -43.50 -37.97
CA LEU A 1034 -72.40 -42.57 -38.93
C LEU A 1034 -72.20 -43.04 -40.37
N LEU A 1035 -70.98 -43.47 -40.74
CA LEU A 1035 -70.71 -44.02 -42.07
C LEU A 1035 -71.56 -45.26 -42.36
N ALA A 1036 -71.82 -46.11 -41.37
CA ALA A 1036 -72.66 -47.31 -41.52
C ALA A 1036 -74.12 -46.96 -41.73
N GLN A 1037 -74.63 -45.98 -41.00
CA GLN A 1037 -75.99 -45.46 -41.19
C GLN A 1037 -76.14 -44.84 -42.58
N LEU A 1038 -75.20 -43.98 -43.00
CA LEU A 1038 -75.24 -43.34 -44.31
C LEU A 1038 -75.10 -44.34 -45.46
N LYS A 1039 -74.22 -45.35 -45.35
CA LYS A 1039 -74.07 -46.40 -46.38
C LYS A 1039 -75.29 -47.32 -46.46
N LYS A 1040 -76.00 -47.53 -45.35
CA LYS A 1040 -77.27 -48.29 -45.34
C LYS A 1040 -78.40 -47.49 -45.97
N GLN A 1041 -78.48 -46.19 -45.71
CA GLN A 1041 -79.54 -45.32 -46.22
C GLN A 1041 -79.32 -44.92 -47.68
N TYR A 1042 -78.08 -44.71 -48.08
CA TYR A 1042 -77.67 -44.34 -49.44
C TYR A 1042 -76.59 -45.33 -49.94
N PRO A 1043 -76.98 -46.50 -50.47
CA PRO A 1043 -76.06 -47.57 -50.86
C PRO A 1043 -75.03 -47.16 -51.93
N GLU A 1044 -75.38 -46.19 -52.78
CA GLU A 1044 -74.54 -45.70 -53.89
C GLU A 1044 -73.41 -44.75 -53.45
N LEU A 1045 -73.40 -44.28 -52.18
CA LEU A 1045 -72.34 -43.41 -51.70
C LEU A 1045 -71.01 -44.17 -51.54
N ASP A 1046 -69.93 -43.65 -52.12
CA ASP A 1046 -68.58 -44.17 -51.92
C ASP A 1046 -68.12 -43.90 -50.49
N SER A 1047 -67.99 -44.96 -49.69
CA SER A 1047 -67.75 -44.88 -48.24
C SER A 1047 -66.62 -45.84 -47.85
N ALA A 1048 -65.82 -45.45 -46.86
CA ALA A 1048 -64.66 -46.21 -46.40
C ALA A 1048 -64.99 -47.54 -45.68
N ILE A 1049 -66.27 -47.91 -45.57
CA ILE A 1049 -66.74 -49.14 -44.93
C ILE A 1049 -67.60 -49.98 -45.87
N THR A 1050 -67.56 -51.29 -45.70
CA THR A 1050 -68.38 -52.26 -46.45
C THR A 1050 -69.24 -53.06 -45.47
N ILE A 1051 -70.57 -53.00 -45.60
CA ILE A 1051 -71.50 -53.77 -44.78
C ILE A 1051 -71.66 -55.16 -45.41
N LYS A 1052 -71.41 -56.23 -44.63
CA LYS A 1052 -71.63 -57.63 -45.04
C LYS A 1052 -72.74 -58.24 -44.18
N GLU A 1053 -73.70 -58.93 -44.79
CA GLU A 1053 -74.74 -59.63 -44.03
C GLU A 1053 -74.18 -60.89 -43.33
N PRO A 1054 -74.62 -61.20 -42.10
CA PRO A 1054 -74.17 -62.40 -41.40
C PRO A 1054 -74.68 -63.67 -42.11
N LYS A 1055 -73.79 -64.65 -42.29
CA LYS A 1055 -74.19 -66.00 -42.75
C LYS A 1055 -75.08 -66.64 -41.68
N THR A 1056 -76.33 -66.96 -42.02
CA THR A 1056 -77.22 -67.82 -41.22
C THR A 1056 -76.53 -69.16 -40.94
N VAL A 1057 -76.54 -69.61 -39.68
CA VAL A 1057 -76.13 -70.98 -39.31
C VAL A 1057 -77.13 -71.98 -39.88
#